data_AF-A0A1F0NLH9-F1
#
_entry.id   AF-A0A1F0NLH9-F1
#
_cell.length_a   1.000
_cell.length_b   1.000
_cell.length_c   1.000
_cell.angle_alpha   90.00
_cell.angle_beta   90.00
_cell.angle_gamma   90.00
#
_symmetry.space_group_name_H-M   'P 1'
#
loop_
_entity.id
_entity.type
_entity.pdbx_description
1 polymer ?
#
loop_
_entity_poly.entity_id
_entity_poly.type
_entity_poly.pdbx_seq_one_letter_code
_entity_poly.pdbx_strand_id
1 'polypeptide(L)'
;MGFDILEERRAVVLAGDKNYLIPILTTIKSILYYNQNVKIYILHQNIPSDWFDDLKVQVEKLGSVVEDIRIDEEIDSEWKTQEHISAITYARYFIPHYIEEERVLYLDSDLIINGSLDLLFNIDLGDKYLAAVRDVDGVGFNAGMLLIDNSKWRQYDITTKLINKTIDYVSSPDFSTNDRFNGDQTILNLMFENHWLELDKHFNLQVGHDVIAFYSHWDSHFELDKEPLVIHYTTYRKPWSTLMGYRYRDLWWAFRDVSYEQIADHYAGRFAIKRVYDLHNVNLFTFTDSQDFLYIEELAQALPDVGFHIGAYTDMGPILMALDKYPNVYLYPSMVGAVIDEMIEKSDAYLDIHKGSSMEFIVNRYTSAGRPVLTFDMTNKNQLEKTVVSSQSPQSMIEAIKELKKEKIDMKAIVLGANYQYADKVLTTIKSICCHNRGLRFYLINSDFPTEWFYNLNRKLKKLDCEIVNARVNSSHISQYKTNIHYATFLRYFISDFVEEDKVLYLDCDLVVTRDLSPLFDVELGDYPLAAVKDLGAQVYFNEHSFNAGVLLINNRLWKQEEVRKKLIEMTNELHDKVAQDDQSILNLLFKDRWLALDFKYNCITLHTHFSDYRPEPGTYPPIIHYLTEKKPWGLYERSIYRDVWWYYNAQDWSDMSQVTPCLTKDQVSQYTGVQHSALVYTFSSDLRNMGYLIEHLPDVKFYVAAPVMVADSITALLAYPNVSVLSDIAGQPALIDSLVEGCDFLLDINADIEVDGIVGRFRQAGKPVFAFESVAHGEQGQFLYDQGRPEEMVRAIEAYCQNGELPVKKLQSYPKVLDIQQSLDYILEHHSSVIRYGDGEMDIMMGHGIPYQDYDETLADQLRSMIQLESSPELLVCLSDVFEGLERYNPEAVDFWQKHLEHYQEAYHRFCTASFYGSTFISRPYMDLKDKSASVAHFEKLKKLWDKRDILIVEGENSRSGVGNDLFDNAQSIERIICPSRNAYSKVEAIQEAIEKHAAGKLVFLMLGPTAKVLAYHLSKKGIQAIDLGHIDSEYEWFKMGATSKVKFSHKHTAEHNFDQEIQLVEDEIYNKQVILRV
;
A
#
# COMPACT_ATOMS: atom_id res chain seq x y z
N MET A 1 -15.81 26.34 24.32
CA MET A 1 -15.46 25.99 25.71
C MET A 1 -14.01 25.51 25.69
N GLY A 2 -13.25 25.66 26.78
CA GLY A 2 -11.82 25.35 26.76
C GLY A 2 -11.57 23.84 26.64
N PHE A 3 -10.63 23.47 25.77
CA PHE A 3 -9.99 22.15 25.76
C PHE A 3 -8.66 22.30 26.48
N ASP A 4 -8.66 22.08 27.78
CA ASP A 4 -7.46 22.03 28.63
C ASP A 4 -7.67 20.94 29.68
N ILE A 5 -7.40 19.71 29.24
CA ILE A 5 -6.95 18.49 29.93
C ILE A 5 -7.01 17.42 28.83
N LEU A 6 -5.85 16.92 28.40
CA LEU A 6 -5.79 15.69 27.62
C LEU A 6 -6.11 14.54 28.58
N GLU A 7 -7.36 14.09 28.61
CA GLU A 7 -7.67 12.78 29.19
C GLU A 7 -6.90 11.72 28.41
N GLU A 8 -6.17 10.87 29.13
CA GLU A 8 -5.40 9.78 28.55
C GLU A 8 -6.34 8.82 27.82
N ARG A 9 -6.14 8.67 26.50
CA ARG A 9 -7.03 7.86 25.66
C ARG A 9 -6.88 6.38 26.03
N ARG A 10 -8.01 5.69 26.09
CA ARG A 10 -8.06 4.25 26.40
C ARG A 10 -7.47 3.45 25.25
N ALA A 11 -6.32 2.81 25.48
CA ALA A 11 -5.61 2.00 24.48
C ALA A 11 -6.26 0.62 24.30
N VAL A 12 -6.88 0.40 23.14
CA VAL A 12 -7.46 -0.88 22.73
C VAL A 12 -6.64 -1.45 21.58
N VAL A 13 -6.35 -2.74 21.59
CA VAL A 13 -5.56 -3.41 20.56
C VAL A 13 -6.36 -4.54 19.92
N LEU A 14 -6.40 -4.59 18.60
CA LEU A 14 -6.89 -5.71 17.80
C LEU A 14 -5.76 -6.30 16.97
N ALA A 15 -5.91 -7.55 16.53
CA ALA A 15 -5.06 -8.15 15.51
C ALA A 15 -5.88 -8.81 14.40
N GLY A 16 -5.39 -8.77 13.15
CA GLY A 16 -6.04 -9.44 12.03
C GLY A 16 -5.40 -9.16 10.66
N ASP A 17 -5.86 -9.91 9.65
CA ASP A 17 -5.38 -9.80 8.27
C ASP A 17 -6.52 -9.43 7.30
N LYS A 18 -6.20 -9.27 6.01
CA LYS A 18 -7.17 -8.88 4.96
C LYS A 18 -8.38 -9.80 4.79
N ASN A 19 -8.36 -11.01 5.34
CA ASN A 19 -9.52 -11.92 5.31
C ASN A 19 -10.50 -11.62 6.48
N TYR A 20 -10.10 -10.79 7.44
CA TYR A 20 -10.83 -10.48 8.67
C TYR A 20 -11.30 -9.02 8.79
N LEU A 21 -11.23 -8.23 7.71
CA LEU A 21 -11.64 -6.82 7.68
C LEU A 21 -13.07 -6.58 8.19
N ILE A 22 -14.02 -7.44 7.82
CA ILE A 22 -15.43 -7.30 8.23
C ILE A 22 -15.60 -7.53 9.75
N PRO A 23 -15.07 -8.62 10.35
CA PRO A 23 -15.00 -8.78 11.79
C PRO A 23 -14.31 -7.60 12.52
N ILE A 24 -13.13 -7.15 12.05
CA ILE A 24 -12.39 -6.01 12.64
C ILE A 24 -13.29 -4.76 12.70
N LEU A 25 -13.87 -4.35 11.57
CA LEU A 25 -14.78 -3.18 11.52
C LEU A 25 -16.00 -3.33 12.41
N THR A 26 -16.56 -4.54 12.49
CA THR A 26 -17.74 -4.83 13.31
C THR A 26 -17.43 -4.68 14.80
N THR A 27 -16.28 -5.20 15.23
CA THR A 27 -15.76 -5.02 16.59
C THR A 27 -15.50 -3.54 16.89
N ILE A 28 -14.81 -2.82 16.00
CA ILE A 28 -14.54 -1.38 16.13
C ILE A 28 -15.82 -0.55 16.22
N LYS A 29 -16.83 -0.81 15.38
CA LYS A 29 -18.13 -0.14 15.47
C LYS A 29 -18.84 -0.40 16.80
N SER A 30 -18.72 -1.61 17.37
CA SER A 30 -19.29 -1.91 18.69
C SER A 30 -18.56 -1.20 19.82
N ILE A 31 -17.21 -1.09 19.76
CA ILE A 31 -16.41 -0.27 20.67
C ILE A 31 -16.90 1.18 20.61
N LEU A 32 -16.91 1.77 19.41
CA LEU A 32 -17.19 3.18 19.16
C LEU A 32 -18.66 3.57 19.34
N TYR A 33 -19.60 2.62 19.39
CA TYR A 33 -20.99 2.90 19.74
C TYR A 33 -21.14 3.22 21.23
N TYR A 34 -20.35 2.59 22.10
CA TYR A 34 -20.42 2.77 23.55
C TYR A 34 -19.27 3.61 24.14
N ASN A 35 -18.19 3.86 23.39
CA ASN A 35 -16.95 4.45 23.91
C ASN A 35 -16.38 5.55 22.99
N GLN A 36 -16.28 6.77 23.51
CA GLN A 36 -15.52 7.88 22.93
C GLN A 36 -14.11 7.96 23.54
N ASN A 37 -13.21 8.74 22.95
CA ASN A 37 -11.83 8.95 23.42
C ASN A 37 -11.02 7.64 23.53
N VAL A 38 -11.24 6.70 22.61
CA VAL A 38 -10.50 5.45 22.49
C VAL A 38 -9.37 5.61 21.47
N LYS A 39 -8.20 5.01 21.75
CA LYS A 39 -7.11 4.86 20.79
C LYS A 39 -7.02 3.39 20.40
N ILE A 40 -7.37 3.08 19.16
CA ILE A 40 -7.49 1.72 18.66
C ILE A 40 -6.27 1.39 17.81
N TYR A 41 -5.52 0.39 18.20
CA TYR A 41 -4.39 -0.11 17.44
C TYR A 41 -4.77 -1.39 16.71
N ILE A 42 -4.37 -1.52 15.44
CA ILE A 42 -4.67 -2.69 14.61
C ILE A 42 -3.35 -3.29 14.13
N LEU A 43 -2.96 -4.41 14.74
CA LEU A 43 -1.74 -5.14 14.38
C LEU A 43 -2.08 -6.07 13.21
N HIS A 44 -1.41 -5.90 12.06
CA HIS A 44 -1.89 -6.52 10.83
C HIS A 44 -0.81 -7.01 9.87
N GLN A 45 -1.26 -7.88 8.97
CA GLN A 45 -0.55 -8.31 7.77
C GLN A 45 -1.45 -8.12 6.54
N ASN A 46 -0.87 -7.64 5.45
CA ASN A 46 -1.50 -7.58 4.11
C ASN A 46 -2.82 -6.77 4.00
N ILE A 47 -3.16 -5.89 4.95
CA ILE A 47 -4.29 -4.94 4.84
C ILE A 47 -3.84 -3.71 4.02
N PRO A 48 -4.61 -3.22 3.03
CA PRO A 48 -4.28 -2.02 2.26
C PRO A 48 -4.34 -0.72 3.08
N SER A 49 -3.48 0.25 2.77
CA SER A 49 -3.47 1.60 3.35
C SER A 49 -4.78 2.35 3.10
N ASP A 50 -5.30 2.34 1.86
CA ASP A 50 -6.60 2.95 1.48
C ASP A 50 -7.76 2.60 2.45
N TRP A 51 -7.73 1.39 3.03
CA TRP A 51 -8.74 0.92 3.98
C TRP A 51 -8.57 1.51 5.38
N PHE A 52 -7.33 1.73 5.82
CA PHE A 52 -7.04 2.44 7.07
C PHE A 52 -7.33 3.94 6.95
N ASP A 53 -7.10 4.55 5.79
CA ASP A 53 -7.32 5.99 5.60
C ASP A 53 -8.81 6.36 5.74
N ASP A 54 -9.74 5.61 5.11
CA ASP A 54 -11.18 5.78 5.37
C ASP A 54 -11.49 5.54 6.85
N LEU A 55 -11.01 4.42 7.42
CA LEU A 55 -11.28 4.08 8.81
C LEU A 55 -10.83 5.18 9.79
N LYS A 56 -9.62 5.72 9.64
CA LYS A 56 -9.09 6.82 10.45
C LYS A 56 -10.02 8.04 10.37
N VAL A 57 -10.37 8.48 9.16
CA VAL A 57 -11.28 9.62 8.94
C VAL A 57 -12.64 9.39 9.59
N GLN A 58 -13.21 8.18 9.55
CA GLN A 58 -14.50 7.92 10.18
C GLN A 58 -14.43 7.84 11.72
N VAL A 59 -13.32 7.34 12.28
CA VAL A 59 -13.15 7.21 13.74
C VAL A 59 -12.78 8.53 14.40
N GLU A 60 -12.01 9.39 13.73
CA GLU A 60 -11.69 10.75 14.19
C GLU A 60 -12.94 11.62 14.34
N LYS A 61 -13.92 11.50 13.43
CA LYS A 61 -15.23 12.18 13.54
C LYS A 61 -15.98 11.83 14.84
N LEU A 62 -15.65 10.70 15.47
CA LEU A 62 -16.26 10.24 16.73
C LEU A 62 -15.42 10.57 17.98
N GLY A 63 -14.30 11.30 17.83
CA GLY A 63 -13.41 11.68 18.94
C GLY A 63 -12.44 10.59 19.39
N SER A 64 -12.36 9.49 18.66
CA SER A 64 -11.40 8.39 18.86
C SER A 64 -10.33 8.41 17.75
N VAL A 65 -9.33 7.55 17.81
CA VAL A 65 -8.32 7.41 16.73
C VAL A 65 -8.01 5.94 16.42
N VAL A 66 -7.49 5.68 15.22
CA VAL A 66 -7.00 4.37 14.79
C VAL A 66 -5.56 4.49 14.32
N GLU A 67 -4.70 3.58 14.78
CA GLU A 67 -3.31 3.43 14.36
C GLU A 67 -3.12 2.04 13.75
N ASP A 68 -2.53 1.97 12.56
CA ASP A 68 -2.16 0.72 11.88
C ASP A 68 -0.71 0.34 12.21
N ILE A 69 -0.51 -0.92 12.61
CA ILE A 69 0.81 -1.46 12.94
C ILE A 69 1.02 -2.70 12.09
N ARG A 70 1.87 -2.58 11.06
CA ARG A 70 2.22 -3.69 10.17
C ARG A 70 3.28 -4.58 10.82
N ILE A 71 3.06 -5.89 10.85
CA ILE A 71 3.96 -6.89 11.46
C ILE A 71 4.22 -8.00 10.43
N ASP A 72 5.23 -7.84 9.60
CA ASP A 72 5.49 -8.72 8.45
C ASP A 72 6.57 -9.79 8.72
N GLU A 73 7.66 -9.43 9.41
CA GLU A 73 8.85 -10.29 9.53
C GLU A 73 8.98 -10.98 10.91
N GLU A 74 8.21 -10.52 11.90
CA GLU A 74 8.36 -10.95 13.30
C GLU A 74 7.55 -12.20 13.68
N ILE A 75 6.59 -12.61 12.83
CA ILE A 75 5.80 -13.83 13.01
C ILE A 75 6.38 -14.94 12.13
N ASP A 76 7.04 -15.91 12.77
CA ASP A 76 7.67 -17.04 12.07
C ASP A 76 6.60 -17.96 11.45
N SER A 77 6.78 -18.29 10.17
CA SER A 77 5.94 -19.24 9.42
C SER A 77 5.87 -20.66 10.01
N GLU A 78 6.84 -21.06 10.86
CA GLU A 78 6.82 -22.34 11.56
C GLU A 78 5.93 -22.34 12.83
N TRP A 79 5.44 -21.18 13.28
CA TRP A 79 4.55 -21.09 14.45
C TRP A 79 3.12 -21.50 14.07
N LYS A 80 2.75 -22.71 14.51
CA LYS A 80 1.48 -23.34 14.15
C LYS A 80 0.31 -22.82 14.97
N THR A 81 -0.87 -22.86 14.37
CA THR A 81 -2.17 -22.58 14.98
C THR A 81 -3.14 -23.72 14.66
N GLN A 82 -4.39 -23.65 15.13
CA GLN A 82 -5.46 -24.52 14.62
C GLN A 82 -5.87 -24.07 13.20
N GLU A 83 -6.37 -24.99 12.36
CA GLU A 83 -6.67 -24.72 10.93
C GLU A 83 -7.57 -23.50 10.65
N HIS A 84 -8.36 -23.05 11.64
CA HIS A 84 -9.28 -21.93 11.53
C HIS A 84 -8.79 -20.63 12.20
N ILE A 85 -7.55 -20.60 12.69
CA ILE A 85 -6.92 -19.48 13.40
C ILE A 85 -5.70 -19.01 12.57
N SER A 86 -5.69 -17.74 12.16
CA SER A 86 -4.57 -17.15 11.41
C SER A 86 -3.36 -16.92 12.30
N ALA A 87 -2.14 -17.09 11.76
CA ALA A 87 -0.88 -16.88 12.49
C ALA A 87 -0.74 -15.44 13.02
N ILE A 88 -1.48 -14.48 12.45
CA ILE A 88 -1.58 -13.10 12.96
C ILE A 88 -2.04 -13.02 14.43
N THR A 89 -2.61 -14.09 14.99
CA THR A 89 -2.91 -14.20 16.43
C THR A 89 -1.68 -13.96 17.31
N TYR A 90 -0.48 -14.34 16.84
CA TYR A 90 0.79 -14.14 17.53
C TYR A 90 1.24 -12.67 17.58
N ALA A 91 0.63 -11.78 16.79
CA ALA A 91 0.89 -10.33 16.83
C ALA A 91 0.75 -9.75 18.24
N ARG A 92 -0.16 -10.31 19.07
CA ARG A 92 -0.38 -9.87 20.46
C ARG A 92 0.86 -10.00 21.37
N TYR A 93 1.88 -10.76 20.97
CA TYR A 93 3.16 -10.80 21.68
C TYR A 93 3.94 -9.48 21.58
N PHE A 94 3.76 -8.73 20.49
CA PHE A 94 4.52 -7.52 20.16
C PHE A 94 3.86 -6.22 20.64
N ILE A 95 2.73 -6.31 21.36
CA ILE A 95 2.10 -5.16 22.05
C ILE A 95 3.12 -4.31 22.82
N PRO A 96 4.08 -4.87 23.59
CA PRO A 96 5.04 -4.06 24.34
C PRO A 96 6.06 -3.30 23.48
N HIS A 97 6.25 -3.70 22.22
CA HIS A 97 7.18 -3.04 21.28
C HIS A 97 6.54 -1.83 20.61
N TYR A 98 5.24 -1.91 20.29
CA TYR A 98 4.56 -0.93 19.46
C TYR A 98 3.58 -0.01 20.21
N ILE A 99 3.10 -0.42 21.39
CA ILE A 99 2.08 0.29 22.15
C ILE A 99 2.70 0.95 23.36
N GLU A 100 2.70 2.28 23.44
CA GLU A 100 3.34 3.02 24.52
C GLU A 100 2.54 2.99 25.84
N GLU A 101 1.21 3.01 25.77
CA GLU A 101 0.34 3.15 26.94
C GLU A 101 0.56 2.01 27.97
N GLU A 102 0.58 2.34 29.26
CA GLU A 102 0.91 1.39 30.33
C GLU A 102 -0.17 0.33 30.55
N ARG A 103 -1.44 0.65 30.21
CA ARG A 103 -2.60 -0.23 30.35
C ARG A 103 -3.29 -0.38 29.01
N VAL A 104 -3.36 -1.62 28.54
CA VAL A 104 -3.85 -1.95 27.20
C VAL A 104 -4.97 -2.98 27.31
N LEU A 105 -6.07 -2.80 26.59
CA LEU A 105 -7.09 -3.82 26.41
C LEU A 105 -6.93 -4.49 25.04
N TYR A 106 -6.42 -5.72 25.01
CA TYR A 106 -6.44 -6.54 23.81
C TYR A 106 -7.83 -7.16 23.61
N LEU A 107 -8.30 -7.17 22.36
CA LEU A 107 -9.54 -7.78 21.90
C LEU A 107 -9.28 -8.57 20.60
N ASP A 108 -9.77 -9.81 20.52
CA ASP A 108 -9.88 -10.51 19.24
C ASP A 108 -10.86 -9.75 18.32
N SER A 109 -10.81 -10.02 17.01
CA SER A 109 -11.65 -9.36 16.01
C SER A 109 -13.04 -10.00 15.82
N ASP A 110 -13.35 -11.08 16.56
CA ASP A 110 -14.58 -11.89 16.44
C ASP A 110 -15.51 -11.75 17.66
N LEU A 111 -15.63 -10.52 18.19
CA LEU A 111 -16.46 -10.19 19.35
C LEU A 111 -17.29 -8.92 19.16
N ILE A 112 -18.18 -8.65 20.11
CA ILE A 112 -18.97 -7.42 20.22
C ILE A 112 -18.80 -6.83 21.62
N ILE A 113 -18.51 -5.53 21.66
CA ILE A 113 -18.57 -4.70 22.87
C ILE A 113 -19.98 -4.16 23.03
N ASN A 114 -20.57 -4.40 24.20
CA ASN A 114 -21.99 -4.16 24.49
C ASN A 114 -22.15 -3.18 25.69
N GLY A 115 -21.20 -2.27 25.88
CA GLY A 115 -21.20 -1.28 26.95
C GLY A 115 -19.89 -0.50 27.08
N SER A 116 -19.76 0.30 28.15
CA SER A 116 -18.53 1.05 28.40
C SER A 116 -17.38 0.15 28.88
N LEU A 117 -16.24 0.29 28.21
CA LEU A 117 -14.97 -0.32 28.54
C LEU A 117 -14.34 0.26 29.81
N ASP A 118 -14.87 1.34 30.38
CA ASP A 118 -14.44 1.86 31.69
C ASP A 118 -14.54 0.79 32.79
N LEU A 119 -15.48 -0.15 32.64
CA LEU A 119 -15.62 -1.30 33.55
C LEU A 119 -14.41 -2.25 33.51
N LEU A 120 -13.67 -2.30 32.39
CA LEU A 120 -12.42 -3.04 32.24
C LEU A 120 -11.22 -2.16 32.62
N PHE A 121 -11.10 -0.96 32.07
CA PHE A 121 -9.93 -0.09 32.31
C PHE A 121 -9.74 0.32 33.78
N ASN A 122 -10.81 0.37 34.58
CA ASN A 122 -10.75 0.68 36.01
C ASN A 122 -10.41 -0.54 36.92
N ILE A 123 -10.18 -1.73 36.37
CA ILE A 123 -9.80 -2.92 37.17
C ILE A 123 -8.38 -2.74 37.72
N ASP A 124 -8.18 -3.01 39.00
CA ASP A 124 -6.84 -3.09 39.59
C ASP A 124 -6.22 -4.47 39.33
N LEU A 125 -5.10 -4.49 38.60
CA LEU A 125 -4.35 -5.71 38.28
C LEU A 125 -3.44 -6.16 39.43
N GLY A 126 -3.15 -5.30 40.42
CA GLY A 126 -2.27 -5.61 41.54
C GLY A 126 -0.89 -6.12 41.10
N ASP A 127 -0.51 -7.33 41.57
CA ASP A 127 0.74 -8.01 41.20
C ASP A 127 0.69 -8.71 39.83
N LYS A 128 -0.49 -8.86 39.23
CA LYS A 128 -0.69 -9.68 38.01
C LYS A 128 -0.19 -8.97 36.75
N TYR A 129 0.09 -9.76 35.71
CA TYR A 129 0.57 -9.27 34.41
C TYR A 129 -0.57 -8.95 33.44
N LEU A 130 -1.73 -9.58 33.65
CA LEU A 130 -2.94 -9.37 32.87
C LEU A 130 -4.17 -9.79 33.68
N ALA A 131 -5.35 -9.35 33.25
CA ALA A 131 -6.63 -9.93 33.63
C ALA A 131 -7.36 -10.49 32.40
N ALA A 132 -8.05 -11.62 32.58
CA ALA A 132 -8.74 -12.36 31.54
C ALA A 132 -9.91 -13.16 32.14
N VAL A 133 -10.76 -13.75 31.29
CA VAL A 133 -11.81 -14.69 31.73
C VAL A 133 -11.34 -16.12 31.52
N ARG A 134 -11.73 -17.02 32.43
CA ARG A 134 -11.45 -18.46 32.33
C ARG A 134 -11.97 -19.05 31.00
N ASP A 135 -11.17 -19.88 30.36
CA ASP A 135 -11.59 -20.56 29.12
C ASP A 135 -12.64 -21.64 29.43
N VAL A 136 -13.54 -21.92 28.49
CA VAL A 136 -14.64 -22.87 28.69
C VAL A 136 -14.18 -24.31 28.99
N ASP A 137 -12.96 -24.69 28.60
CA ASP A 137 -12.42 -26.02 28.89
C ASP A 137 -11.97 -26.19 30.37
N GLY A 138 -11.97 -25.09 31.12
CA GLY A 138 -11.55 -25.00 32.52
C GLY A 138 -10.04 -24.83 32.74
N VAL A 139 -9.24 -24.90 31.68
CA VAL A 139 -7.77 -24.90 31.71
C VAL A 139 -7.24 -23.51 31.36
N GLY A 140 -7.07 -22.68 32.38
CA GLY A 140 -6.50 -21.34 32.23
C GLY A 140 -7.53 -20.30 31.76
N PHE A 141 -7.13 -19.38 30.88
CA PHE A 141 -7.91 -18.25 30.41
C PHE A 141 -8.05 -18.22 28.88
N ASN A 142 -9.16 -17.64 28.42
CA ASN A 142 -9.39 -17.35 27.02
C ASN A 142 -8.56 -16.13 26.59
N ALA A 143 -7.85 -16.22 25.47
CA ALA A 143 -6.92 -15.17 25.02
C ALA A 143 -7.60 -13.98 24.32
N GLY A 144 -8.88 -14.08 23.96
CA GLY A 144 -9.55 -13.09 23.10
C GLY A 144 -10.00 -11.80 23.78
N MET A 145 -9.83 -11.70 25.10
CA MET A 145 -9.95 -10.44 25.84
C MET A 145 -8.92 -10.45 26.97
N LEU A 146 -7.94 -9.55 26.89
CA LEU A 146 -6.86 -9.43 27.88
C LEU A 146 -6.71 -7.96 28.28
N LEU A 147 -6.91 -7.65 29.56
CA LEU A 147 -6.49 -6.38 30.12
C LEU A 147 -5.03 -6.52 30.59
N ILE A 148 -4.10 -5.91 29.87
CA ILE A 148 -2.65 -6.11 29.97
C ILE A 148 -2.00 -4.98 30.77
N ASP A 149 -1.13 -5.35 31.72
CA ASP A 149 -0.15 -4.44 32.33
C ASP A 149 1.07 -4.34 31.41
N ASN A 150 0.97 -3.45 30.42
CA ASN A 150 1.97 -3.29 29.37
C ASN A 150 3.30 -2.75 29.95
N SER A 151 3.22 -1.98 31.04
CA SER A 151 4.40 -1.53 31.79
C SER A 151 5.22 -2.71 32.33
N LYS A 152 4.57 -3.70 32.96
CA LYS A 152 5.21 -4.95 33.39
C LYS A 152 5.67 -5.80 32.22
N TRP A 153 4.89 -5.87 31.13
CA TRP A 153 5.28 -6.66 29.96
C TRP A 153 6.58 -6.16 29.33
N ARG A 154 6.77 -4.84 29.22
CA ARG A 154 8.06 -4.23 28.87
C ARG A 154 9.13 -4.48 29.92
N GLN A 155 8.86 -4.16 31.20
CA GLN A 155 9.85 -4.27 32.28
C GLN A 155 10.45 -5.66 32.41
N TYR A 156 9.64 -6.70 32.20
CA TYR A 156 10.04 -8.09 32.34
C TYR A 156 10.34 -8.79 31.02
N ASP A 157 10.43 -8.07 29.89
CA ASP A 157 10.71 -8.62 28.55
C ASP A 157 9.84 -9.86 28.24
N ILE A 158 8.53 -9.66 28.34
CA ILE A 158 7.54 -10.72 28.13
C ILE A 158 7.52 -11.17 26.67
N THR A 159 7.73 -10.27 25.70
CA THR A 159 7.74 -10.60 24.27
C THR A 159 8.80 -11.65 23.95
N THR A 160 10.07 -11.43 24.35
CA THR A 160 11.14 -12.42 24.14
C THR A 160 10.86 -13.74 24.85
N LYS A 161 10.23 -13.71 26.03
CA LYS A 161 9.84 -14.93 26.76
C LYS A 161 8.75 -15.71 26.04
N LEU A 162 7.72 -15.05 25.50
CA LEU A 162 6.65 -15.70 24.73
C LEU A 162 7.18 -16.31 23.43
N ILE A 163 8.09 -15.62 22.74
CA ILE A 163 8.80 -16.12 21.55
C ILE A 163 9.60 -17.38 21.89
N ASN A 164 10.53 -17.31 22.85
CA ASN A 164 11.35 -18.44 23.26
C ASN A 164 10.48 -19.63 23.72
N LYS A 165 9.42 -19.36 24.50
CA LYS A 165 8.50 -20.38 24.97
C LYS A 165 7.69 -21.04 23.84
N THR A 166 7.40 -20.31 22.76
CA THR A 166 6.77 -20.85 21.55
C THR A 166 7.74 -21.77 20.81
N ILE A 167 8.99 -21.33 20.60
CA ILE A 167 10.05 -22.11 19.95
C ILE A 167 10.34 -23.41 20.74
N ASP A 168 10.51 -23.31 22.06
CA ASP A 168 10.73 -24.47 22.94
C ASP A 168 9.57 -25.47 22.88
N TYR A 169 8.34 -24.96 22.83
CA TYR A 169 7.13 -25.80 22.82
C TYR A 169 6.94 -26.52 21.47
N VAL A 170 7.07 -25.79 20.35
CA VAL A 170 6.93 -26.35 18.99
C VAL A 170 8.08 -27.34 18.69
N SER A 171 9.26 -27.13 19.27
CA SER A 171 10.41 -28.04 19.16
C SER A 171 10.32 -29.28 20.07
N SER A 172 9.33 -29.36 20.97
CA SER A 172 9.18 -30.47 21.91
C SER A 172 8.64 -31.73 21.22
N PRO A 173 9.11 -32.95 21.56
CA PRO A 173 8.51 -34.21 21.09
C PRO A 173 7.00 -34.29 21.37
N ASP A 174 6.56 -33.72 22.50
CA ASP A 174 5.17 -33.73 22.96
C ASP A 174 4.24 -32.85 22.10
N PHE A 175 4.78 -31.93 21.29
CA PHE A 175 3.99 -31.10 20.38
C PHE A 175 3.20 -31.96 19.39
N SER A 176 3.83 -33.02 18.86
CA SER A 176 3.25 -33.93 17.87
C SER A 176 2.09 -34.80 18.41
N THR A 177 1.83 -34.77 19.71
CA THR A 177 0.82 -35.59 20.40
C THR A 177 -0.20 -34.78 21.20
N ASN A 178 -0.13 -33.44 21.19
CA ASN A 178 -1.06 -32.60 21.94
C ASN A 178 -2.20 -32.02 21.09
N ASP A 179 -3.29 -32.78 20.97
CA ASP A 179 -4.54 -32.35 20.31
C ASP A 179 -5.21 -31.11 20.96
N ARG A 180 -4.72 -30.64 22.13
CA ARG A 180 -5.23 -29.44 22.82
C ARG A 180 -4.42 -28.17 22.55
N PHE A 181 -3.44 -28.21 21.65
CA PHE A 181 -2.68 -27.01 21.31
C PHE A 181 -3.58 -25.99 20.58
N ASN A 182 -3.62 -24.76 21.10
CA ASN A 182 -4.43 -23.66 20.59
C ASN A 182 -3.57 -22.42 20.34
N GLY A 183 -2.44 -22.61 19.65
CA GLY A 183 -1.54 -21.53 19.23
C GLY A 183 -1.02 -20.68 20.41
N ASP A 184 -1.15 -19.36 20.26
CA ASP A 184 -0.72 -18.37 21.23
C ASP A 184 -1.43 -18.49 22.58
N GLN A 185 -2.73 -18.85 22.61
CA GLN A 185 -3.50 -19.01 23.86
C GLN A 185 -2.86 -20.08 24.76
N THR A 186 -2.37 -21.19 24.20
CA THR A 186 -1.67 -22.21 24.99
C THR A 186 -0.38 -21.67 25.58
N ILE A 187 0.42 -20.93 24.81
CA ILE A 187 1.70 -20.38 25.28
C ILE A 187 1.48 -19.29 26.34
N LEU A 188 0.51 -18.39 26.14
CA LEU A 188 0.11 -17.36 27.11
C LEU A 188 -0.31 -17.99 28.45
N ASN A 189 -1.14 -19.03 28.41
CA ASN A 189 -1.55 -19.75 29.62
C ASN A 189 -0.39 -20.40 30.36
N LEU A 190 0.54 -21.02 29.63
CA LEU A 190 1.74 -21.62 30.22
C LEU A 190 2.77 -20.57 30.70
N MET A 191 2.75 -19.35 30.15
CA MET A 191 3.64 -18.25 30.55
C MET A 191 3.13 -17.55 31.81
N PHE A 192 1.81 -17.35 31.91
CA PHE A 192 1.16 -16.62 32.99
C PHE A 192 0.48 -17.52 34.02
N GLU A 193 0.86 -18.80 34.11
CA GLU A 193 0.30 -19.73 35.09
C GLU A 193 0.39 -19.15 36.52
N ASN A 194 -0.74 -19.00 37.21
CA ASN A 194 -0.87 -18.34 38.54
C ASN A 194 -0.57 -16.81 38.59
N HIS A 195 -0.27 -16.19 37.45
CA HIS A 195 0.16 -14.79 37.31
C HIS A 195 -0.81 -13.87 36.55
N TRP A 196 -2.03 -14.34 36.29
CA TRP A 196 -3.18 -13.55 35.79
C TRP A 196 -4.24 -13.30 36.88
N LEU A 197 -5.09 -12.31 36.64
CA LEU A 197 -6.30 -12.01 37.43
C LEU A 197 -7.53 -12.57 36.70
N GLU A 198 -8.33 -13.40 37.38
CA GLU A 198 -9.55 -13.96 36.83
C GLU A 198 -10.72 -12.97 36.91
N LEU A 199 -11.39 -12.80 35.76
CA LEU A 199 -12.55 -11.93 35.59
C LEU A 199 -13.83 -12.75 35.41
N ASP A 200 -14.94 -12.15 35.84
CA ASP A 200 -16.27 -12.72 35.63
C ASP A 200 -16.62 -12.82 34.14
N LYS A 201 -17.34 -13.88 33.76
CA LYS A 201 -17.66 -14.19 32.36
C LYS A 201 -18.43 -13.11 31.59
N HIS A 202 -19.11 -12.16 32.23
CA HIS A 202 -19.69 -11.02 31.50
C HIS A 202 -18.63 -10.15 30.81
N PHE A 203 -17.36 -10.21 31.23
CA PHE A 203 -16.24 -9.54 30.58
C PHE A 203 -15.68 -10.26 29.34
N ASN A 204 -16.05 -11.51 29.08
CA ASN A 204 -15.75 -12.26 27.86
C ASN A 204 -16.66 -13.50 27.81
N LEU A 205 -17.90 -13.31 27.35
CA LEU A 205 -18.88 -14.39 27.23
C LEU A 205 -18.65 -15.16 25.93
N GLN A 206 -18.06 -16.34 26.05
CA GLN A 206 -17.64 -17.22 24.95
C GLN A 206 -18.85 -17.95 24.32
N VAL A 207 -19.77 -17.20 23.70
CA VAL A 207 -21.03 -17.71 23.12
C VAL A 207 -20.82 -18.69 21.96
N GLY A 208 -19.61 -18.76 21.41
CA GLY A 208 -19.19 -19.79 20.45
C GLY A 208 -19.39 -21.23 20.93
N HIS A 209 -19.54 -21.45 22.25
CA HIS A 209 -19.80 -22.76 22.86
C HIS A 209 -21.27 -23.02 23.24
N ASP A 210 -22.21 -22.12 22.94
CA ASP A 210 -23.64 -22.25 23.32
C ASP A 210 -24.22 -23.63 22.96
N VAL A 211 -23.97 -24.15 21.75
CA VAL A 211 -24.47 -25.48 21.33
C VAL A 211 -23.84 -26.63 22.14
N ILE A 212 -22.54 -26.56 22.44
CA ILE A 212 -21.84 -27.59 23.23
C ILE A 212 -22.36 -27.57 24.67
N ALA A 213 -22.51 -26.38 25.25
CA ALA A 213 -23.04 -26.19 26.59
C ALA A 213 -24.47 -26.76 26.71
N PHE A 214 -25.34 -26.48 25.73
CA PHE A 214 -26.72 -26.96 25.71
C PHE A 214 -26.80 -28.49 25.69
N TYR A 215 -26.12 -29.16 24.76
CA TYR A 215 -26.15 -30.63 24.67
C TYR A 215 -25.37 -31.34 25.79
N SER A 216 -24.51 -30.64 26.52
CA SER A 216 -23.75 -31.17 27.66
C SER A 216 -24.43 -30.90 29.01
N HIS A 217 -25.61 -30.26 29.03
CA HIS A 217 -26.30 -29.81 30.25
C HIS A 217 -25.44 -28.89 31.13
N TRP A 218 -24.66 -28.02 30.50
CA TRP A 218 -23.86 -27.01 31.19
C TRP A 218 -24.69 -25.73 31.41
N ASP A 219 -25.66 -25.84 32.33
CA ASP A 219 -26.64 -24.78 32.60
C ASP A 219 -25.97 -23.46 33.04
N SER A 220 -24.89 -23.55 33.83
CA SER A 220 -24.14 -22.37 34.31
C SER A 220 -23.39 -21.59 33.23
N HIS A 221 -23.36 -22.05 31.98
CA HIS A 221 -22.97 -21.21 30.83
C HIS A 221 -24.02 -20.14 30.52
N PHE A 222 -25.30 -20.49 30.64
CA PHE A 222 -26.44 -19.65 30.27
C PHE A 222 -26.89 -18.70 31.38
N GLU A 223 -26.65 -19.05 32.64
CA GLU A 223 -26.96 -18.22 33.82
C GLU A 223 -26.13 -16.92 33.82
N LEU A 224 -26.74 -15.76 33.61
CA LEU A 224 -26.05 -14.46 33.56
C LEU A 224 -26.55 -13.53 34.68
N ASP A 225 -25.67 -13.23 35.65
CA ASP A 225 -25.96 -12.24 36.71
C ASP A 225 -25.93 -10.79 36.21
N LYS A 226 -25.30 -10.57 35.04
CA LYS A 226 -25.15 -9.28 34.36
C LYS A 226 -25.21 -9.49 32.85
N GLU A 227 -25.69 -8.48 32.12
CA GLU A 227 -25.51 -8.43 30.67
C GLU A 227 -24.02 -8.52 30.31
N PRO A 228 -23.66 -9.29 29.28
CA PRO A 228 -22.27 -9.38 28.83
C PRO A 228 -21.81 -8.03 28.28
N LEU A 229 -20.68 -7.54 28.78
CA LEU A 229 -19.96 -6.39 28.24
C LEU A 229 -19.20 -6.77 26.96
N VAL A 230 -18.71 -8.01 26.90
CA VAL A 230 -18.00 -8.58 25.74
C VAL A 230 -18.65 -9.90 25.37
N ILE A 231 -19.12 -9.99 24.12
CA ILE A 231 -19.75 -11.18 23.55
C ILE A 231 -18.80 -11.75 22.51
N HIS A 232 -18.15 -12.88 22.80
CA HIS A 232 -17.07 -13.44 21.99
C HIS A 232 -17.53 -14.70 21.24
N TYR A 233 -17.45 -14.65 19.91
CA TYR A 233 -17.90 -15.74 19.04
C TYR A 233 -16.75 -16.72 18.77
N THR A 234 -16.26 -17.35 19.84
CA THR A 234 -15.19 -18.36 19.81
C THR A 234 -15.50 -19.53 18.88
N THR A 235 -14.51 -20.41 18.65
CA THR A 235 -14.56 -21.57 17.72
C THR A 235 -14.68 -21.19 16.24
N TYR A 236 -14.72 -22.19 15.35
CA TYR A 236 -14.96 -22.01 13.92
C TYR A 236 -16.40 -21.55 13.58
N ARG A 237 -17.34 -21.58 14.54
CA ARG A 237 -18.77 -21.29 14.31
C ARG A 237 -19.11 -19.82 14.51
N LYS A 238 -18.85 -19.01 13.47
CA LYS A 238 -18.97 -17.55 13.51
C LYS A 238 -20.39 -17.04 13.19
N PRO A 239 -20.85 -15.88 13.72
CA PRO A 239 -22.19 -15.34 13.49
C PRO A 239 -22.45 -14.92 12.04
N TRP A 240 -21.37 -14.64 11.28
CA TRP A 240 -21.40 -14.38 9.84
C TRP A 240 -21.49 -15.64 8.96
N SER A 241 -21.53 -16.83 9.55
CA SER A 241 -21.89 -18.05 8.82
C SER A 241 -23.40 -18.15 8.61
N THR A 242 -23.79 -18.88 7.56
CA THR A 242 -25.15 -18.85 7.01
C THR A 242 -26.23 -19.33 7.99
N LEU A 243 -25.91 -20.25 8.91
CA LEU A 243 -26.90 -21.06 9.63
C LEU A 243 -26.45 -21.36 11.07
N MET A 244 -26.82 -20.51 12.03
CA MET A 244 -26.39 -20.64 13.44
C MET A 244 -27.46 -20.15 14.42
N GLY A 245 -27.80 -20.96 15.42
CA GLY A 245 -28.75 -20.65 16.50
C GLY A 245 -28.15 -20.09 17.80
N TYR A 246 -27.03 -19.36 17.74
CA TYR A 246 -26.35 -18.79 18.92
C TYR A 246 -27.02 -17.51 19.43
N ARG A 247 -26.91 -17.24 20.74
CA ARG A 247 -27.30 -15.95 21.33
C ARG A 247 -26.55 -14.80 20.67
N TYR A 248 -27.20 -13.64 20.60
CA TYR A 248 -26.64 -12.38 20.08
C TYR A 248 -26.16 -12.37 18.61
N ARG A 249 -26.34 -13.46 17.83
CA ARG A 249 -25.95 -13.51 16.41
C ARG A 249 -26.46 -12.31 15.60
N ASP A 250 -27.70 -11.89 15.85
CA ASP A 250 -28.33 -10.73 15.20
C ASP A 250 -27.72 -9.39 15.63
N LEU A 251 -27.22 -9.29 16.87
CA LEU A 251 -26.53 -8.09 17.37
C LEU A 251 -25.20 -7.88 16.63
N TRP A 252 -24.47 -8.95 16.31
CA TRP A 252 -23.27 -8.86 15.46
C TRP A 252 -23.60 -8.26 14.09
N TRP A 253 -24.66 -8.76 13.44
CA TRP A 253 -25.14 -8.20 12.16
C TRP A 253 -25.61 -6.75 12.27
N ALA A 254 -26.19 -6.36 13.41
CA ALA A 254 -26.61 -5.00 13.66
C ALA A 254 -25.43 -4.01 13.80
N PHE A 255 -24.33 -4.42 14.45
CA PHE A 255 -23.08 -3.65 14.55
C PHE A 255 -22.26 -3.65 13.25
N ARG A 256 -22.30 -4.72 12.46
CA ARG A 256 -21.69 -4.74 11.12
C ARG A 256 -22.25 -3.60 10.25
N ASP A 257 -23.57 -3.45 10.28
CA ASP A 257 -24.32 -2.60 9.34
C ASP A 257 -24.62 -1.18 9.83
N VAL A 258 -24.34 -0.84 11.08
CA VAL A 258 -24.38 0.56 11.58
C VAL A 258 -23.31 1.42 10.89
N SER A 259 -23.65 2.66 10.55
CA SER A 259 -22.69 3.65 10.02
C SER A 259 -22.08 4.50 11.14
N TYR A 260 -20.95 5.14 10.87
CA TYR A 260 -20.31 6.06 11.82
C TYR A 260 -21.19 7.30 12.10
N GLU A 261 -21.97 7.77 11.12
CA GLU A 261 -22.99 8.79 11.34
C GLU A 261 -24.10 8.33 12.29
N GLN A 262 -24.53 7.06 12.19
CA GLN A 262 -25.51 6.50 13.13
C GLN A 262 -24.95 6.37 14.55
N ILE A 263 -23.63 6.13 14.69
CA ILE A 263 -22.93 6.19 15.98
C ILE A 263 -22.90 7.65 16.51
N ALA A 264 -22.61 8.65 15.66
CA ALA A 264 -22.69 10.06 16.05
C ALA A 264 -24.13 10.49 16.45
N ASP A 265 -25.15 10.02 15.72
CA ASP A 265 -26.57 10.19 16.06
C ASP A 265 -26.94 9.48 17.37
N HIS A 266 -26.30 8.35 17.70
CA HIS A 266 -26.50 7.67 18.98
C HIS A 266 -26.06 8.56 20.15
N TYR A 267 -24.85 9.13 20.06
CA TYR A 267 -24.35 10.09 21.04
C TYR A 267 -25.21 11.37 21.14
N ALA A 268 -25.89 11.75 20.05
CA ALA A 268 -26.86 12.83 20.05
C ALA A 268 -28.29 12.44 20.48
N GLY A 269 -28.51 11.18 20.88
CA GLY A 269 -29.83 10.66 21.28
C GLY A 269 -30.85 10.52 20.15
N ARG A 270 -30.42 10.57 18.88
CA ARG A 270 -31.25 10.47 17.68
C ARG A 270 -31.34 9.06 17.11
N PHE A 271 -30.40 8.18 17.46
CA PHE A 271 -30.34 6.80 16.96
C PHE A 271 -30.15 5.78 18.09
N ALA A 272 -30.72 4.60 17.88
CA ALA A 272 -30.45 3.40 18.64
C ALA A 272 -30.40 2.21 17.68
N ILE A 273 -29.48 1.28 17.91
CA ILE A 273 -29.43 0.01 17.19
C ILE A 273 -30.73 -0.77 17.46
N LYS A 274 -31.22 -1.40 16.39
CA LYS A 274 -32.41 -2.27 16.38
C LYS A 274 -31.99 -3.71 16.12
N ARG A 275 -32.58 -4.65 16.86
CA ARG A 275 -32.41 -6.10 16.69
C ARG A 275 -33.48 -6.65 15.76
N VAL A 276 -33.35 -7.90 15.30
CA VAL A 276 -34.17 -8.47 14.20
C VAL A 276 -35.69 -8.34 14.42
N TYR A 277 -36.16 -8.36 15.66
CA TYR A 277 -37.58 -8.27 16.02
C TYR A 277 -38.15 -6.84 15.93
N ASP A 278 -37.30 -5.81 16.02
CA ASP A 278 -37.70 -4.39 15.95
C ASP A 278 -37.97 -3.90 14.51
N LEU A 279 -37.94 -4.83 13.55
CA LEU A 279 -37.78 -4.59 12.11
C LEU A 279 -39.01 -4.96 11.29
N HIS A 280 -39.84 -5.86 11.83
CA HIS A 280 -41.15 -6.22 11.28
C HIS A 280 -42.25 -5.58 12.11
N ASN A 281 -43.41 -5.35 11.48
CA ASN A 281 -44.58 -4.84 12.21
C ASN A 281 -45.29 -5.95 13.01
N VAL A 282 -45.02 -7.21 12.64
CA VAL A 282 -45.50 -8.42 13.29
C VAL A 282 -44.39 -9.47 13.18
N ASN A 283 -44.03 -10.09 14.29
CA ASN A 283 -43.11 -11.21 14.36
C ASN A 283 -43.88 -12.45 14.80
N LEU A 284 -43.80 -13.53 14.03
CA LEU A 284 -44.43 -14.81 14.28
C LEU A 284 -43.36 -15.85 14.59
N PHE A 285 -43.48 -16.58 15.70
CA PHE A 285 -42.56 -17.68 16.04
C PHE A 285 -43.20 -19.04 15.77
N THR A 286 -42.45 -19.97 15.21
CA THR A 286 -42.77 -21.39 15.13
C THR A 286 -41.58 -22.20 15.62
N PHE A 287 -41.83 -23.24 16.40
CA PHE A 287 -40.80 -24.19 16.82
C PHE A 287 -41.17 -25.61 16.39
N THR A 288 -40.19 -26.40 15.94
CA THR A 288 -40.48 -27.68 15.28
C THR A 288 -39.41 -28.75 15.48
N ASP A 289 -39.85 -30.00 15.45
CA ASP A 289 -39.07 -31.23 15.29
C ASP A 289 -39.32 -31.91 13.92
N SER A 290 -40.09 -31.26 13.04
CA SER A 290 -40.43 -31.73 11.69
C SER A 290 -40.19 -30.64 10.65
N GLN A 291 -39.80 -31.06 9.45
CA GLN A 291 -39.65 -30.17 8.29
C GLN A 291 -40.97 -29.91 7.54
N ASP A 292 -42.05 -30.62 7.88
CA ASP A 292 -43.33 -30.50 7.19
C ASP A 292 -44.17 -29.35 7.76
N PHE A 293 -44.38 -28.31 6.96
CA PHE A 293 -45.20 -27.14 7.33
C PHE A 293 -46.41 -27.05 6.40
N LEU A 294 -47.51 -26.49 6.92
CA LEU A 294 -48.71 -26.21 6.14
C LEU A 294 -48.66 -24.76 5.64
N TYR A 295 -48.47 -24.60 4.34
CA TYR A 295 -48.48 -23.32 3.60
C TYR A 295 -47.45 -22.25 3.98
N ILE A 296 -46.32 -22.60 4.61
CA ILE A 296 -45.31 -21.61 5.04
C ILE A 296 -44.71 -20.82 3.85
N GLU A 297 -44.55 -21.46 2.68
CA GLU A 297 -44.02 -20.79 1.48
C GLU A 297 -44.99 -19.72 0.97
N GLU A 298 -46.27 -20.08 0.84
CA GLU A 298 -47.35 -19.19 0.41
C GLU A 298 -47.58 -18.05 1.43
N LEU A 299 -47.44 -18.33 2.72
CA LEU A 299 -47.54 -17.34 3.79
C LEU A 299 -46.37 -16.34 3.73
N ALA A 300 -45.12 -16.82 3.64
CA ALA A 300 -43.94 -15.97 3.57
C ALA A 300 -43.98 -15.03 2.34
N GLN A 301 -44.38 -15.55 1.17
CA GLN A 301 -44.57 -14.76 -0.06
C GLN A 301 -45.66 -13.70 0.07
N ALA A 302 -46.80 -14.04 0.69
CA ALA A 302 -47.96 -13.17 0.76
C ALA A 302 -47.87 -12.05 1.81
N LEU A 303 -46.85 -12.11 2.70
CA LEU A 303 -46.72 -11.32 3.94
C LEU A 303 -45.28 -10.79 4.16
N PRO A 304 -44.70 -10.02 3.21
CA PRO A 304 -43.28 -9.62 3.26
C PRO A 304 -42.89 -8.73 4.45
N ASP A 305 -43.84 -8.02 5.08
CA ASP A 305 -43.62 -7.17 6.26
C ASP A 305 -43.80 -7.91 7.62
N VAL A 306 -43.90 -9.25 7.58
CA VAL A 306 -44.09 -10.13 8.74
C VAL A 306 -42.88 -11.04 8.89
N GLY A 307 -42.21 -10.98 10.05
CA GLY A 307 -41.06 -11.83 10.37
C GLY A 307 -41.49 -13.23 10.81
N PHE A 308 -41.10 -14.27 10.08
CA PHE A 308 -41.36 -15.67 10.40
C PHE A 308 -40.11 -16.31 11.01
N HIS A 309 -40.08 -16.43 12.34
CA HIS A 309 -38.97 -17.01 13.10
C HIS A 309 -39.23 -18.51 13.29
N ILE A 310 -38.45 -19.36 12.62
CA ILE A 310 -38.63 -20.83 12.65
C ILE A 310 -37.44 -21.45 13.37
N GLY A 311 -37.67 -22.11 14.51
CA GLY A 311 -36.63 -22.74 15.33
C GLY A 311 -36.74 -24.26 15.41
N ALA A 312 -35.60 -24.94 15.59
CA ALA A 312 -35.54 -26.39 15.84
C ALA A 312 -34.38 -26.75 16.79
N TYR A 313 -34.55 -27.79 17.61
CA TYR A 313 -33.49 -28.33 18.48
C TYR A 313 -32.37 -29.06 17.72
N THR A 314 -32.55 -29.33 16.44
CA THR A 314 -31.61 -30.09 15.59
C THR A 314 -31.19 -29.26 14.39
N ASP A 315 -30.30 -29.81 13.57
CA ASP A 315 -30.20 -29.40 12.17
C ASP A 315 -31.57 -29.50 11.49
N MET A 316 -31.84 -28.59 10.57
CA MET A 316 -33.10 -28.52 9.84
C MET A 316 -33.02 -29.27 8.51
N GLY A 317 -34.09 -30.00 8.18
CA GLY A 317 -34.18 -30.75 6.93
C GLY A 317 -34.30 -29.84 5.69
N PRO A 318 -33.92 -30.30 4.49
CA PRO A 318 -33.81 -29.46 3.29
C PRO A 318 -35.05 -28.65 2.92
N ILE A 319 -36.25 -29.11 3.32
CA ILE A 319 -37.52 -28.39 3.10
C ILE A 319 -37.57 -27.09 3.92
N LEU A 320 -37.16 -27.13 5.19
CA LEU A 320 -37.04 -25.94 6.02
C LEU A 320 -35.91 -25.02 5.53
N MET A 321 -34.76 -25.61 5.16
CA MET A 321 -33.62 -24.85 4.63
C MET A 321 -33.98 -24.06 3.36
N ALA A 322 -34.90 -24.57 2.55
CA ALA A 322 -35.38 -23.89 1.35
C ALA A 322 -36.20 -22.62 1.64
N LEU A 323 -36.60 -22.35 2.89
CA LEU A 323 -37.34 -21.15 3.27
C LEU A 323 -36.45 -19.90 3.45
N ASP A 324 -35.14 -20.06 3.62
CA ASP A 324 -34.15 -18.96 3.72
C ASP A 324 -33.98 -18.15 2.41
N LYS A 325 -34.75 -18.49 1.37
CA LYS A 325 -34.95 -17.66 0.17
C LYS A 325 -35.89 -16.47 0.41
N TYR A 326 -36.70 -16.50 1.47
CA TYR A 326 -37.65 -15.44 1.81
C TYR A 326 -37.00 -14.45 2.79
N PRO A 327 -36.90 -13.14 2.46
CA PRO A 327 -36.16 -12.16 3.25
C PRO A 327 -36.79 -11.84 4.61
N ASN A 328 -38.00 -12.36 4.84
CA ASN A 328 -38.79 -12.24 6.05
C ASN A 328 -38.90 -13.57 6.83
N VAL A 329 -38.19 -14.63 6.42
CA VAL A 329 -38.07 -15.88 7.18
C VAL A 329 -36.68 -15.97 7.83
N TYR A 330 -36.64 -16.33 9.11
CA TYR A 330 -35.41 -16.49 9.89
C TYR A 330 -35.35 -17.91 10.45
N LEU A 331 -34.31 -18.65 10.05
CA LEU A 331 -34.12 -20.04 10.47
C LEU A 331 -33.11 -20.15 11.62
N TYR A 332 -33.51 -20.83 12.69
CA TYR A 332 -32.68 -21.08 13.87
C TYR A 332 -32.46 -22.60 14.05
N PRO A 333 -31.54 -23.22 13.29
CA PRO A 333 -31.14 -24.62 13.50
C PRO A 333 -30.27 -24.75 14.76
N SER A 334 -30.28 -25.93 15.38
CA SER A 334 -29.55 -26.22 16.62
C SER A 334 -29.82 -25.18 17.74
N MET A 335 -31.08 -24.74 17.84
CA MET A 335 -31.50 -23.66 18.72
C MET A 335 -31.38 -24.04 20.20
N VAL A 336 -30.69 -23.21 20.98
CA VAL A 336 -30.50 -23.42 22.43
C VAL A 336 -31.64 -22.79 23.24
N GLY A 337 -31.91 -23.33 24.44
CA GLY A 337 -33.05 -22.94 25.27
C GLY A 337 -33.18 -21.42 25.50
N ALA A 338 -32.09 -20.73 25.81
CA ALA A 338 -32.07 -19.29 26.03
C ALA A 338 -32.53 -18.46 24.80
N VAL A 339 -32.28 -18.94 23.58
CA VAL A 339 -32.77 -18.28 22.35
C VAL A 339 -34.26 -18.56 22.15
N ILE A 340 -34.78 -19.71 22.59
CA ILE A 340 -36.23 -19.99 22.58
C ILE A 340 -36.94 -19.04 23.56
N ASP A 341 -36.37 -18.82 24.75
CA ASP A 341 -36.89 -17.87 25.73
C ASP A 341 -36.99 -16.45 25.15
N GLU A 342 -35.93 -16.01 24.46
CA GLU A 342 -35.89 -14.72 23.76
C GLU A 342 -36.96 -14.62 22.65
N MET A 343 -37.13 -15.66 21.81
CA MET A 343 -38.15 -15.63 20.73
C MET A 343 -39.56 -15.53 21.30
N ILE A 344 -39.83 -16.17 22.44
CA ILE A 344 -41.11 -16.10 23.16
C ILE A 344 -41.34 -14.70 23.73
N GLU A 345 -40.29 -14.02 24.19
CA GLU A 345 -40.42 -12.63 24.67
C GLU A 345 -40.63 -11.63 23.54
N LYS A 346 -39.97 -11.81 22.39
CA LYS A 346 -39.89 -10.80 21.31
C LYS A 346 -40.93 -10.91 20.19
N SER A 347 -41.65 -12.03 20.07
CA SER A 347 -42.63 -12.22 18.98
C SER A 347 -44.09 -12.00 19.39
N ASP A 348 -44.90 -11.49 18.46
CA ASP A 348 -46.28 -11.06 18.68
C ASP A 348 -47.26 -12.23 18.79
N ALA A 349 -46.99 -13.35 18.09
CA ALA A 349 -47.82 -14.55 18.11
C ALA A 349 -47.01 -15.84 17.87
N TYR A 350 -47.52 -16.97 18.35
CA TYR A 350 -47.05 -18.29 17.93
C TYR A 350 -47.83 -18.78 16.71
N LEU A 351 -47.15 -19.34 15.72
CA LEU A 351 -47.72 -19.87 14.48
C LEU A 351 -47.57 -21.40 14.44
N ASP A 352 -48.57 -22.13 14.90
CA ASP A 352 -48.60 -23.60 15.00
C ASP A 352 -49.09 -24.23 13.69
N ILE A 353 -48.24 -24.19 12.65
CA ILE A 353 -48.52 -24.72 11.30
C ILE A 353 -47.62 -25.89 10.89
N HIS A 354 -46.70 -26.30 11.76
CA HIS A 354 -45.83 -27.46 11.54
C HIS A 354 -46.59 -28.77 11.81
N LYS A 355 -46.20 -29.89 11.18
CA LYS A 355 -46.83 -31.22 11.36
C LYS A 355 -46.11 -32.12 12.37
N GLY A 356 -45.08 -31.60 13.06
CA GLY A 356 -44.32 -32.31 14.08
C GLY A 356 -45.07 -32.52 15.40
N SER A 357 -44.36 -32.87 16.47
CA SER A 357 -44.93 -33.11 17.80
C SER A 357 -45.66 -31.88 18.36
N SER A 358 -46.51 -32.09 19.37
CA SER A 358 -47.18 -31.00 20.10
C SER A 358 -46.18 -30.23 20.95
N MET A 359 -45.84 -29.00 20.56
CA MET A 359 -44.94 -28.10 21.30
C MET A 359 -45.65 -27.43 22.50
N GLU A 360 -46.27 -28.25 23.35
CA GLU A 360 -47.13 -27.81 24.45
C GLU A 360 -46.41 -26.85 25.41
N PHE A 361 -45.11 -27.09 25.65
CA PHE A 361 -44.27 -26.24 26.51
C PHE A 361 -44.09 -24.81 25.98
N ILE A 362 -44.23 -24.58 24.66
CA ILE A 362 -44.17 -23.26 24.03
C ILE A 362 -45.57 -22.65 23.97
N VAL A 363 -46.56 -23.42 23.52
CA VAL A 363 -47.96 -22.95 23.40
C VAL A 363 -48.52 -22.52 24.75
N ASN A 364 -48.21 -23.24 25.83
CA ASN A 364 -48.59 -22.86 27.20
C ASN A 364 -47.96 -21.53 27.63
N ARG A 365 -46.77 -21.17 27.13
CA ARG A 365 -46.10 -19.89 27.47
C ARG A 365 -46.74 -18.70 26.75
N TYR A 366 -47.04 -18.80 25.45
CA TYR A 366 -47.80 -17.74 24.75
C TYR A 366 -49.19 -17.55 25.36
N THR A 367 -49.89 -18.65 25.63
CA THR A 367 -51.22 -18.63 26.24
C THR A 367 -51.20 -17.99 27.64
N SER A 368 -50.20 -18.33 28.47
CA SER A 368 -50.02 -17.73 29.81
C SER A 368 -49.62 -16.25 29.74
N ALA A 369 -48.89 -15.84 28.70
CA ALA A 369 -48.53 -14.44 28.43
C ALA A 369 -49.67 -13.63 27.77
N GLY A 370 -50.83 -14.26 27.48
CA GLY A 370 -51.96 -13.61 26.81
C GLY A 370 -51.73 -13.27 25.34
N ARG A 371 -50.70 -13.86 24.71
CA ARG A 371 -50.36 -13.63 23.30
C ARG A 371 -51.11 -14.63 22.39
N PRO A 372 -51.55 -14.22 21.19
CA PRO A 372 -52.28 -15.10 20.29
C PRO A 372 -51.46 -16.30 19.81
N VAL A 373 -52.15 -17.40 19.55
CA VAL A 373 -51.61 -18.59 18.91
C VAL A 373 -52.46 -18.92 17.69
N LEU A 374 -51.87 -18.79 16.51
CA LEU A 374 -52.50 -19.00 15.21
C LEU A 374 -52.24 -20.42 14.73
N THR A 375 -53.27 -21.16 14.33
CA THR A 375 -53.14 -22.54 13.83
C THR A 375 -54.17 -22.88 12.77
N PHE A 376 -53.90 -23.88 11.93
CA PHE A 376 -54.90 -24.46 11.05
C PHE A 376 -55.68 -25.57 11.77
N ASP A 377 -56.94 -25.82 11.36
CA ASP A 377 -57.75 -26.94 11.87
C ASP A 377 -57.02 -28.31 11.81
N MET A 378 -56.20 -28.55 10.79
CA MET A 378 -55.35 -29.74 10.64
C MET A 378 -54.07 -29.74 11.48
N THR A 379 -53.59 -28.60 11.96
CA THR A 379 -52.34 -28.49 12.74
C THR A 379 -52.57 -28.15 14.21
N ASN A 380 -53.83 -27.92 14.63
CA ASN A 380 -54.27 -27.65 16.00
C ASN A 380 -54.10 -28.86 16.96
N LYS A 381 -52.86 -29.30 17.15
CA LYS A 381 -52.48 -30.40 18.05
C LYS A 381 -52.76 -30.08 19.52
N ASN A 382 -52.78 -28.80 19.86
CA ASN A 382 -52.89 -28.28 21.22
C ASN A 382 -54.35 -27.96 21.64
N GLN A 383 -55.36 -28.36 20.84
CA GLN A 383 -56.80 -28.21 21.12
C GLN A 383 -57.25 -26.77 21.44
N LEU A 384 -56.67 -25.79 20.74
CA LEU A 384 -56.99 -24.38 20.90
C LEU A 384 -58.42 -24.08 20.40
N GLU A 385 -59.23 -23.39 21.20
CA GLU A 385 -60.63 -23.02 20.85
C GLU A 385 -60.76 -21.65 20.15
N LYS A 386 -59.74 -20.79 20.26
CA LYS A 386 -59.66 -19.48 19.62
C LYS A 386 -58.46 -19.46 18.68
N THR A 387 -58.54 -18.66 17.61
CA THR A 387 -57.51 -18.52 16.55
C THR A 387 -57.14 -19.79 15.78
N VAL A 388 -58.14 -20.63 15.48
CA VAL A 388 -58.06 -21.71 14.48
C VAL A 388 -58.68 -21.23 13.15
N VAL A 389 -57.95 -21.38 12.04
CA VAL A 389 -58.45 -21.10 10.68
C VAL A 389 -58.49 -22.36 9.81
N SER A 390 -59.24 -22.36 8.71
CA SER A 390 -59.41 -23.59 7.91
C SER A 390 -58.20 -23.91 7.04
N SER A 391 -57.76 -25.17 7.05
CA SER A 391 -56.67 -25.69 6.21
C SER A 391 -57.00 -25.84 4.72
N GLN A 392 -58.22 -25.52 4.27
CA GLN A 392 -58.60 -25.65 2.85
C GLN A 392 -57.84 -24.67 1.93
N SER A 393 -57.29 -23.58 2.47
CA SER A 393 -56.53 -22.59 1.72
C SER A 393 -55.63 -21.77 2.66
N PRO A 394 -54.42 -21.36 2.24
CA PRO A 394 -53.62 -20.39 2.97
C PRO A 394 -54.32 -19.04 3.16
N GLN A 395 -55.27 -18.69 2.29
CA GLN A 395 -55.91 -17.37 2.26
C GLN A 395 -56.52 -16.97 3.61
N SER A 396 -57.14 -17.91 4.34
CA SER A 396 -57.72 -17.66 5.66
C SER A 396 -56.68 -17.23 6.70
N MET A 397 -55.47 -17.79 6.62
CA MET A 397 -54.34 -17.44 7.49
C MET A 397 -53.66 -16.15 7.03
N ILE A 398 -53.53 -15.95 5.71
CA ILE A 398 -53.06 -14.69 5.12
C ILE A 398 -53.97 -13.53 5.56
N GLU A 399 -55.29 -13.72 5.58
CA GLU A 399 -56.25 -12.71 6.05
C GLU A 399 -56.15 -12.49 7.56
N ALA A 400 -56.08 -13.55 8.36
CA ALA A 400 -55.88 -13.44 9.82
C ALA A 400 -54.58 -12.70 10.20
N ILE A 401 -53.52 -12.82 9.38
CA ILE A 401 -52.28 -12.06 9.56
C ILE A 401 -52.36 -10.66 8.92
N LYS A 402 -53.07 -10.47 7.80
CA LYS A 402 -53.28 -9.14 7.16
C LYS A 402 -54.22 -8.21 7.91
N GLU A 403 -55.08 -8.73 8.80
CA GLU A 403 -55.77 -7.89 9.79
C GLU A 403 -54.77 -7.14 10.72
N LEU A 404 -53.47 -7.49 10.67
CA LEU A 404 -52.36 -6.80 11.33
C LEU A 404 -51.63 -5.73 10.46
N LYS A 405 -52.01 -5.51 9.16
CA LYS A 405 -51.84 -4.31 8.26
C LYS A 405 -51.15 -4.46 6.84
N LYS A 406 -51.24 -3.34 6.08
CA LYS A 406 -50.98 -2.95 4.65
C LYS A 406 -49.49 -2.71 4.26
N GLU A 407 -48.99 -2.55 3.00
CA GLU A 407 -49.43 -2.64 1.56
C GLU A 407 -48.20 -2.54 0.58
N LYS A 408 -48.34 -2.69 -0.76
CA LYS A 408 -47.20 -2.79 -1.74
C LYS A 408 -47.18 -1.70 -2.87
N ILE A 409 -45.99 -1.44 -3.45
CA ILE A 409 -45.66 -0.41 -4.49
C ILE A 409 -45.01 -1.04 -5.75
N ASP A 410 -45.03 -0.33 -6.89
CA ASP A 410 -44.50 -0.70 -8.23
C ASP A 410 -43.08 -0.14 -8.52
N MET A 411 -42.21 -0.88 -9.22
CA MET A 411 -40.76 -0.57 -9.40
C MET A 411 -40.15 -1.17 -10.70
N LYS A 412 -39.05 -0.60 -11.23
CA LYS A 412 -38.27 -1.15 -12.37
C LYS A 412 -37.25 -2.21 -11.90
N ALA A 413 -37.07 -3.30 -12.65
CA ALA A 413 -36.19 -4.41 -12.25
C ALA A 413 -34.73 -4.32 -12.75
N ILE A 414 -33.78 -4.57 -11.86
CA ILE A 414 -32.36 -4.83 -12.15
C ILE A 414 -31.96 -6.20 -11.58
N VAL A 415 -31.16 -6.99 -12.29
CA VAL A 415 -30.60 -8.26 -11.79
C VAL A 415 -29.08 -8.18 -11.71
N LEU A 416 -28.54 -8.74 -10.63
CA LEU A 416 -27.12 -9.03 -10.43
C LEU A 416 -26.97 -10.55 -10.19
N GLY A 417 -25.83 -11.13 -10.57
CA GLY A 417 -25.51 -12.52 -10.26
C GLY A 417 -24.13 -12.63 -9.61
N ALA A 418 -24.05 -13.11 -8.36
CA ALA A 418 -22.79 -13.20 -7.62
C ALA A 418 -22.85 -14.19 -6.44
N ASN A 419 -21.68 -14.57 -5.94
CA ASN A 419 -21.50 -15.25 -4.65
C ASN A 419 -20.86 -14.31 -3.61
N TYR A 420 -20.92 -14.65 -2.32
CA TYR A 420 -20.72 -13.73 -1.20
C TYR A 420 -19.31 -13.14 -1.11
N GLN A 421 -18.28 -13.82 -1.64
CA GLN A 421 -16.93 -13.26 -1.82
C GLN A 421 -16.87 -11.99 -2.69
N TYR A 422 -17.90 -11.73 -3.52
CA TYR A 422 -18.05 -10.50 -4.29
C TYR A 422 -19.04 -9.50 -3.67
N ALA A 423 -19.42 -9.66 -2.39
CA ALA A 423 -20.38 -8.78 -1.71
C ALA A 423 -20.04 -7.28 -1.82
N ASP A 424 -18.76 -6.89 -1.69
CA ASP A 424 -18.36 -5.48 -1.83
C ASP A 424 -18.52 -4.96 -3.26
N LYS A 425 -18.38 -5.84 -4.26
CA LYS A 425 -18.42 -5.51 -5.70
C LYS A 425 -19.88 -5.33 -6.12
N VAL A 426 -20.75 -6.25 -5.66
CA VAL A 426 -22.21 -6.11 -5.69
C VAL A 426 -22.66 -4.82 -5.00
N LEU A 427 -22.17 -4.55 -3.79
CA LEU A 427 -22.55 -3.35 -3.03
C LEU A 427 -22.12 -2.06 -3.76
N THR A 428 -20.89 -2.03 -4.30
CA THR A 428 -20.37 -0.89 -5.07
C THR A 428 -21.17 -0.66 -6.35
N THR A 429 -21.55 -1.74 -7.05
CA THR A 429 -22.43 -1.68 -8.21
C THR A 429 -23.79 -1.06 -7.84
N ILE A 430 -24.43 -1.55 -6.77
CA ILE A 430 -25.73 -1.02 -6.30
C ILE A 430 -25.61 0.44 -5.86
N LYS A 431 -24.57 0.81 -5.09
CA LYS A 431 -24.29 2.21 -4.71
C LYS A 431 -24.21 3.10 -5.95
N SER A 432 -23.43 2.72 -6.96
CA SER A 432 -23.28 3.50 -8.19
C SER A 432 -24.61 3.70 -8.92
N ILE A 433 -25.45 2.66 -8.99
CA ILE A 433 -26.80 2.76 -9.57
C ILE A 433 -27.68 3.70 -8.73
N CYS A 434 -27.67 3.55 -7.40
CA CYS A 434 -28.46 4.38 -6.47
C CYS A 434 -28.00 5.83 -6.37
N CYS A 435 -26.77 6.19 -6.78
CA CYS A 435 -26.37 7.59 -6.92
C CYS A 435 -27.19 8.32 -8.01
N HIS A 436 -27.68 7.58 -9.01
CA HIS A 436 -28.27 8.15 -10.24
C HIS A 436 -29.73 7.73 -10.50
N ASN A 437 -30.27 6.76 -9.76
CA ASN A 437 -31.55 6.14 -10.05
C ASN A 437 -32.43 5.96 -8.78
N ARG A 438 -33.75 5.84 -8.99
CA ARG A 438 -34.80 5.64 -7.97
C ARG A 438 -35.89 4.71 -8.53
N GLY A 439 -36.75 4.15 -7.66
CA GLY A 439 -37.85 3.28 -8.08
C GLY A 439 -37.38 1.93 -8.60
N LEU A 440 -36.31 1.36 -8.00
CA LEU A 440 -35.65 0.15 -8.49
C LEU A 440 -35.84 -1.04 -7.54
N ARG A 441 -36.21 -2.19 -8.12
CA ARG A 441 -36.15 -3.51 -7.50
C ARG A 441 -34.90 -4.23 -8.01
N PHE A 442 -33.91 -4.41 -7.16
CA PHE A 442 -32.77 -5.27 -7.42
C PHE A 442 -33.13 -6.73 -7.13
N TYR A 443 -32.64 -7.65 -7.94
CA TYR A 443 -32.66 -9.09 -7.71
C TYR A 443 -31.22 -9.58 -7.69
N LEU A 444 -30.75 -10.16 -6.60
CA LEU A 444 -29.40 -10.76 -6.55
C LEU A 444 -29.50 -12.27 -6.60
N ILE A 445 -29.21 -12.85 -7.77
CA ILE A 445 -29.16 -14.29 -7.94
C ILE A 445 -27.87 -14.80 -7.32
N ASN A 446 -28.00 -15.64 -6.29
CA ASN A 446 -26.89 -16.09 -5.46
C ASN A 446 -27.16 -17.46 -4.82
N SER A 447 -26.17 -18.04 -4.17
CA SER A 447 -26.30 -19.28 -3.39
C SER A 447 -25.94 -19.12 -1.91
N ASP A 448 -25.09 -18.16 -1.57
CA ASP A 448 -24.34 -18.10 -0.31
C ASP A 448 -24.42 -16.75 0.42
N PHE A 449 -25.13 -15.74 -0.11
CA PHE A 449 -25.33 -14.48 0.63
C PHE A 449 -26.22 -14.71 1.87
N PRO A 450 -25.83 -14.21 3.06
CA PRO A 450 -26.67 -14.26 4.25
C PRO A 450 -27.92 -13.39 4.13
N THR A 451 -29.05 -13.85 4.68
CA THR A 451 -30.34 -13.15 4.63
C THR A 451 -30.30 -11.79 5.36
N GLU A 452 -29.47 -11.66 6.39
CA GLU A 452 -29.22 -10.39 7.09
C GLU A 452 -28.58 -9.32 6.18
N TRP A 453 -27.77 -9.72 5.20
CA TRP A 453 -27.14 -8.79 4.24
C TRP A 453 -28.22 -8.09 3.38
N PHE A 454 -29.16 -8.87 2.85
CA PHE A 454 -30.31 -8.36 2.08
C PHE A 454 -31.18 -7.45 2.93
N TYR A 455 -31.46 -7.88 4.16
CA TYR A 455 -32.31 -7.14 5.07
C TYR A 455 -31.70 -5.75 5.41
N ASN A 456 -30.42 -5.70 5.79
CA ASN A 456 -29.76 -4.44 6.15
C ASN A 456 -29.52 -3.53 4.94
N LEU A 457 -29.32 -4.10 3.74
CA LEU A 457 -29.31 -3.33 2.50
C LEU A 457 -30.69 -2.75 2.18
N ASN A 458 -31.78 -3.50 2.38
CA ASN A 458 -33.15 -2.99 2.23
C ASN A 458 -33.48 -1.81 3.16
N ARG A 459 -32.96 -1.78 4.40
CA ARG A 459 -33.09 -0.60 5.28
C ARG A 459 -32.49 0.68 4.69
N LYS A 460 -31.46 0.53 3.85
CA LYS A 460 -30.76 1.63 3.18
C LYS A 460 -31.49 1.99 1.88
N LEU A 461 -31.78 0.99 1.03
CA LEU A 461 -32.50 1.15 -0.25
C LEU A 461 -33.92 1.72 -0.10
N LYS A 462 -34.67 1.34 0.95
CA LYS A 462 -36.04 1.84 1.18
C LYS A 462 -36.11 3.36 1.44
N LYS A 463 -35.00 3.99 1.83
CA LYS A 463 -34.87 5.47 1.92
C LYS A 463 -34.62 6.14 0.57
N LEU A 464 -34.22 5.34 -0.43
CA LEU A 464 -33.87 5.75 -1.79
C LEU A 464 -34.90 5.23 -2.81
N ASP A 465 -36.15 4.97 -2.37
CA ASP A 465 -37.23 4.39 -3.19
C ASP A 465 -36.82 3.13 -3.96
N CYS A 466 -35.96 2.29 -3.35
CA CYS A 466 -35.46 1.05 -3.94
C CYS A 466 -35.65 -0.13 -2.96
N GLU A 467 -35.55 -1.35 -3.48
CA GLU A 467 -35.49 -2.58 -2.67
C GLU A 467 -34.62 -3.65 -3.34
N ILE A 468 -34.22 -4.68 -2.58
CA ILE A 468 -33.48 -5.85 -3.08
C ILE A 468 -34.14 -7.16 -2.66
N VAL A 469 -34.25 -8.09 -3.61
CA VAL A 469 -34.84 -9.43 -3.46
C VAL A 469 -33.72 -10.49 -3.46
N ASN A 470 -33.80 -11.42 -2.51
CA ASN A 470 -32.91 -12.58 -2.43
C ASN A 470 -33.34 -13.66 -3.43
N ALA A 471 -32.77 -13.64 -4.64
CA ALA A 471 -33.09 -14.58 -5.71
C ALA A 471 -32.28 -15.88 -5.58
N ARG A 472 -32.46 -16.59 -4.46
CA ARG A 472 -31.54 -17.65 -4.05
C ARG A 472 -31.70 -18.97 -4.84
N VAL A 473 -30.64 -19.39 -5.50
CA VAL A 473 -30.50 -20.75 -6.05
C VAL A 473 -29.89 -21.71 -5.03
N ASN A 474 -30.32 -22.97 -5.06
CA ASN A 474 -29.87 -24.01 -4.15
C ASN A 474 -29.33 -25.23 -4.91
N SER A 475 -28.90 -26.27 -4.18
CA SER A 475 -28.29 -27.48 -4.76
C SER A 475 -29.15 -28.21 -5.79
N SER A 476 -30.49 -28.13 -5.76
CA SER A 476 -31.35 -28.77 -6.78
C SER A 476 -31.48 -27.96 -8.08
N HIS A 477 -31.12 -26.68 -8.06
CA HIS A 477 -30.92 -25.86 -9.26
C HIS A 477 -29.54 -26.16 -9.88
N ILE A 478 -28.53 -26.36 -9.02
CA ILE A 478 -27.13 -26.58 -9.42
C ILE A 478 -26.88 -28.02 -9.91
N SER A 479 -27.56 -29.03 -9.36
CA SER A 479 -27.42 -30.44 -9.76
C SER A 479 -27.88 -30.76 -11.19
N GLN A 480 -28.46 -29.79 -11.90
CA GLN A 480 -28.89 -29.90 -13.29
C GLN A 480 -27.73 -29.68 -14.29
N TYR A 481 -26.60 -29.17 -13.82
CA TYR A 481 -25.40 -28.96 -14.63
C TYR A 481 -24.43 -30.15 -14.56
N LYS A 482 -23.80 -30.45 -15.70
CA LYS A 482 -22.72 -31.43 -15.87
C LYS A 482 -21.47 -30.71 -16.39
N THR A 483 -20.92 -29.80 -15.60
CA THR A 483 -19.77 -28.96 -15.98
C THR A 483 -18.65 -29.03 -14.94
N ASN A 484 -17.41 -28.85 -15.40
CA ASN A 484 -16.22 -28.73 -14.55
C ASN A 484 -15.97 -27.26 -14.11
N ILE A 485 -16.77 -26.31 -14.59
CA ILE A 485 -16.67 -24.88 -14.28
C ILE A 485 -17.51 -24.55 -13.03
N HIS A 486 -17.08 -23.57 -12.24
CA HIS A 486 -17.81 -23.15 -11.05
C HIS A 486 -19.18 -22.55 -11.41
N TYR A 487 -20.27 -23.06 -10.82
CA TYR A 487 -21.63 -22.75 -11.25
C TYR A 487 -22.04 -21.28 -11.12
N ALA A 488 -21.30 -20.48 -10.33
CA ALA A 488 -21.56 -19.04 -10.16
C ALA A 488 -21.57 -18.27 -11.49
N THR A 489 -20.80 -18.71 -12.49
CA THR A 489 -20.78 -18.14 -13.84
C THR A 489 -22.16 -18.22 -14.53
N PHE A 490 -22.96 -19.24 -14.24
CA PHE A 490 -24.26 -19.49 -14.89
C PHE A 490 -25.47 -18.92 -14.14
N LEU A 491 -25.27 -18.15 -13.05
CA LEU A 491 -26.38 -17.63 -12.23
C LEU A 491 -27.39 -16.79 -13.04
N ARG A 492 -26.93 -16.07 -14.07
CA ARG A 492 -27.78 -15.26 -14.97
C ARG A 492 -28.80 -16.07 -15.76
N TYR A 493 -28.68 -17.40 -15.85
CA TYR A 493 -29.68 -18.24 -16.51
C TYR A 493 -31.02 -18.26 -15.75
N PHE A 494 -31.01 -18.06 -14.43
CA PHE A 494 -32.19 -18.17 -13.56
C PHE A 494 -33.04 -16.88 -13.49
N ILE A 495 -32.75 -15.86 -14.29
CA ILE A 495 -33.51 -14.59 -14.35
C ILE A 495 -35.02 -14.83 -14.50
N SER A 496 -35.42 -15.76 -15.38
CA SER A 496 -36.82 -16.10 -15.65
C SER A 496 -37.57 -16.72 -14.46
N ASP A 497 -36.84 -17.25 -13.49
CA ASP A 497 -37.40 -18.00 -12.36
C ASP A 497 -37.70 -17.10 -11.16
N PHE A 498 -37.01 -15.95 -11.05
CA PHE A 498 -37.11 -15.04 -9.90
C PHE A 498 -37.71 -13.66 -10.21
N VAL A 499 -37.47 -13.12 -11.40
CA VAL A 499 -37.90 -11.75 -11.75
C VAL A 499 -39.37 -11.76 -12.13
N GLU A 500 -40.19 -10.90 -11.50
CA GLU A 500 -41.63 -10.83 -11.78
C GLU A 500 -41.91 -10.06 -13.08
N GLU A 501 -41.18 -8.98 -13.31
CA GLU A 501 -41.35 -7.98 -14.36
C GLU A 501 -41.07 -8.51 -15.78
N ASP A 502 -41.78 -7.98 -16.78
CA ASP A 502 -41.68 -8.39 -18.19
C ASP A 502 -40.36 -7.97 -18.88
N LYS A 503 -39.72 -6.90 -18.41
CA LYS A 503 -38.45 -6.34 -18.93
C LYS A 503 -37.52 -6.03 -17.75
N VAL A 504 -36.26 -6.46 -17.85
CA VAL A 504 -35.29 -6.39 -16.75
C VAL A 504 -33.89 -6.08 -17.28
N LEU A 505 -33.11 -5.30 -16.54
CA LEU A 505 -31.70 -5.03 -16.85
C LEU A 505 -30.80 -5.93 -16.00
N TYR A 506 -30.11 -6.88 -16.63
CA TYR A 506 -29.03 -7.63 -15.99
C TYR A 506 -27.71 -6.88 -16.09
N LEU A 507 -26.94 -6.90 -15.00
CA LEU A 507 -25.60 -6.35 -14.86
C LEU A 507 -24.68 -7.40 -14.19
N ASP A 508 -23.43 -7.51 -14.64
CA ASP A 508 -22.36 -8.12 -13.82
C ASP A 508 -22.08 -7.24 -12.58
N CYS A 509 -21.29 -7.75 -11.62
CA CYS A 509 -20.95 -7.02 -10.38
C CYS A 509 -19.58 -6.32 -10.40
N ASP A 510 -18.84 -6.42 -11.50
CA ASP A 510 -17.53 -5.81 -11.74
C ASP A 510 -17.61 -4.60 -12.69
N LEU A 511 -18.68 -3.82 -12.53
CA LEU A 511 -18.95 -2.58 -13.25
C LEU A 511 -19.44 -1.48 -12.30
N VAL A 512 -19.47 -0.25 -12.80
CA VAL A 512 -20.10 0.89 -12.11
C VAL A 512 -20.94 1.70 -13.10
N VAL A 513 -22.03 2.26 -12.58
CA VAL A 513 -22.97 3.11 -13.31
C VAL A 513 -22.75 4.56 -12.91
N THR A 514 -22.56 5.45 -13.88
CA THR A 514 -22.15 6.85 -13.64
C THR A 514 -23.22 7.88 -13.97
N ARG A 515 -24.38 7.45 -14.51
CA ARG A 515 -25.51 8.31 -14.95
C ARG A 515 -26.86 7.59 -14.80
N ASP A 516 -27.95 8.34 -14.98
CA ASP A 516 -29.32 7.80 -15.06
C ASP A 516 -29.45 6.69 -16.13
N LEU A 517 -30.08 5.58 -15.75
CA LEU A 517 -30.31 4.40 -16.61
C LEU A 517 -31.67 4.42 -17.31
N SER A 518 -32.53 5.42 -17.06
CA SER A 518 -33.83 5.53 -17.73
C SER A 518 -33.75 5.42 -19.26
N PRO A 519 -32.78 6.05 -19.96
CA PRO A 519 -32.60 5.87 -21.41
C PRO A 519 -32.32 4.43 -21.86
N LEU A 520 -31.76 3.58 -20.98
CA LEU A 520 -31.53 2.16 -21.24
C LEU A 520 -32.80 1.34 -20.98
N PHE A 521 -33.56 1.65 -19.93
CA PHE A 521 -34.87 1.05 -19.69
C PHE A 521 -35.91 1.37 -20.78
N ASP A 522 -35.82 2.56 -21.38
CA ASP A 522 -36.73 3.03 -22.43
C ASP A 522 -36.45 2.41 -23.81
N VAL A 523 -35.43 1.56 -23.94
CA VAL A 523 -35.18 0.80 -25.18
C VAL A 523 -36.32 -0.20 -25.43
N GLU A 524 -36.87 -0.14 -26.64
CA GLU A 524 -37.89 -1.04 -27.14
C GLU A 524 -37.25 -2.31 -27.72
N LEU A 525 -37.43 -3.45 -27.03
CA LEU A 525 -36.88 -4.74 -27.43
C LEU A 525 -37.67 -5.41 -28.57
N GLY A 526 -38.96 -5.11 -28.73
CA GLY A 526 -39.83 -5.80 -29.69
C GLY A 526 -39.81 -7.32 -29.51
N ASP A 527 -39.49 -8.04 -30.60
CA ASP A 527 -39.36 -9.51 -30.62
C ASP A 527 -37.95 -10.02 -30.29
N TYR A 528 -37.01 -9.12 -29.95
CA TYR A 528 -35.68 -9.53 -29.50
C TYR A 528 -35.73 -10.06 -28.05
N PRO A 529 -35.12 -11.22 -27.75
CA PRO A 529 -35.03 -11.76 -26.40
C PRO A 529 -34.10 -10.94 -25.49
N LEU A 530 -33.14 -10.20 -26.04
CA LEU A 530 -32.28 -9.28 -25.30
C LEU A 530 -31.71 -8.17 -26.19
N ALA A 531 -31.24 -7.10 -25.56
CA ALA A 531 -30.30 -6.14 -26.12
C ALA A 531 -28.98 -6.17 -25.33
N ALA A 532 -27.85 -6.04 -26.02
CA ALA A 532 -26.50 -6.14 -25.45
C ALA A 532 -25.49 -5.30 -26.26
N VAL A 533 -24.28 -5.11 -25.75
CA VAL A 533 -23.18 -4.41 -26.45
C VAL A 533 -22.25 -5.41 -27.14
N LYS A 534 -21.76 -5.06 -28.34
CA LYS A 534 -20.78 -5.86 -29.09
C LYS A 534 -19.50 -6.11 -28.28
N ASP A 535 -19.02 -7.36 -28.28
CA ASP A 535 -17.70 -7.68 -27.74
C ASP A 535 -16.62 -7.35 -28.78
N LEU A 536 -16.04 -6.15 -28.67
CA LEU A 536 -15.00 -5.69 -29.59
C LEU A 536 -13.71 -6.52 -29.47
N GLY A 537 -13.42 -7.08 -28.29
CA GLY A 537 -12.28 -7.98 -28.10
C GLY A 537 -12.47 -9.28 -28.89
N ALA A 538 -13.65 -9.89 -28.79
CA ALA A 538 -13.98 -11.08 -29.59
C ALA A 538 -13.94 -10.81 -31.10
N GLN A 539 -14.40 -9.62 -31.52
CA GLN A 539 -14.31 -9.20 -32.93
C GLN A 539 -12.85 -9.01 -33.40
N VAL A 540 -11.97 -8.43 -32.58
CA VAL A 540 -10.58 -8.15 -32.99
C VAL A 540 -9.68 -9.39 -32.90
N TYR A 541 -9.76 -10.16 -31.81
CA TYR A 541 -8.86 -11.29 -31.57
C TYR A 541 -9.30 -12.59 -32.27
N PHE A 542 -10.62 -12.80 -32.43
CA PHE A 542 -11.17 -14.05 -32.96
C PHE A 542 -12.03 -13.88 -34.22
N ASN A 543 -12.25 -12.63 -34.68
CA ASN A 543 -13.14 -12.30 -35.80
C ASN A 543 -14.58 -12.81 -35.57
N GLU A 544 -15.04 -12.79 -34.31
CA GLU A 544 -16.39 -13.21 -33.91
C GLU A 544 -17.33 -12.02 -33.76
N HIS A 545 -18.57 -12.17 -34.25
CA HIS A 545 -19.63 -11.15 -34.09
C HIS A 545 -20.54 -11.51 -32.91
N SER A 546 -20.00 -11.34 -31.71
CA SER A 546 -20.65 -11.63 -30.43
C SER A 546 -20.98 -10.36 -29.63
N PHE A 547 -21.80 -10.53 -28.60
CA PHE A 547 -22.07 -9.54 -27.55
C PHE A 547 -21.42 -9.93 -26.23
N ASN A 548 -21.05 -8.93 -25.42
CA ASN A 548 -20.61 -9.14 -24.06
C ASN A 548 -21.80 -9.41 -23.13
N ALA A 549 -21.69 -10.41 -22.26
CA ALA A 549 -22.78 -10.89 -21.41
C ALA A 549 -23.03 -10.03 -20.15
N GLY A 550 -22.16 -9.07 -19.84
CA GLY A 550 -22.19 -8.33 -18.57
C GLY A 550 -23.17 -7.16 -18.48
N VAL A 551 -23.79 -6.77 -19.59
CA VAL A 551 -24.92 -5.82 -19.60
C VAL A 551 -25.95 -6.32 -20.61
N LEU A 552 -27.09 -6.80 -20.11
CA LEU A 552 -28.17 -7.37 -20.93
C LEU A 552 -29.51 -6.74 -20.54
N LEU A 553 -30.15 -6.02 -21.45
CA LEU A 553 -31.54 -5.63 -21.30
C LEU A 553 -32.42 -6.77 -21.83
N ILE A 554 -33.10 -7.47 -20.93
CA ILE A 554 -33.73 -8.77 -21.19
C ILE A 554 -35.25 -8.64 -21.32
N ASN A 555 -35.79 -9.29 -22.35
CA ASN A 555 -37.22 -9.51 -22.55
C ASN A 555 -37.65 -10.73 -21.70
N ASN A 556 -37.79 -10.54 -20.39
CA ASN A 556 -38.05 -11.60 -19.43
C ASN A 556 -39.35 -12.36 -19.76
N ARG A 557 -40.36 -11.63 -20.28
CA ARG A 557 -41.58 -12.22 -20.82
C ARG A 557 -41.29 -13.28 -21.90
N LEU A 558 -40.42 -12.95 -22.86
CA LEU A 558 -40.02 -13.88 -23.92
C LEU A 558 -39.12 -15.00 -23.38
N TRP A 559 -38.23 -14.72 -22.41
CA TRP A 559 -37.41 -15.75 -21.76
C TRP A 559 -38.26 -16.82 -21.06
N LYS A 560 -39.31 -16.40 -20.35
CA LYS A 560 -40.32 -17.29 -19.74
C LYS A 560 -41.09 -18.07 -20.81
N GLN A 561 -41.57 -17.42 -21.88
CA GLN A 561 -42.34 -18.05 -22.96
C GLN A 561 -41.53 -19.07 -23.77
N GLU A 562 -40.25 -18.82 -24.00
CA GLU A 562 -39.37 -19.67 -24.80
C GLU A 562 -38.61 -20.74 -23.99
N GLU A 563 -38.88 -20.90 -22.70
CA GLU A 563 -38.11 -21.76 -21.77
C GLU A 563 -36.58 -21.52 -21.83
N VAL A 564 -36.14 -20.25 -21.94
CA VAL A 564 -34.73 -19.89 -22.20
C VAL A 564 -33.76 -20.52 -21.20
N ARG A 565 -34.07 -20.50 -19.88
CA ARG A 565 -33.25 -21.14 -18.84
C ARG A 565 -32.93 -22.60 -19.17
N LYS A 566 -33.95 -23.36 -19.58
CA LYS A 566 -33.81 -24.79 -19.89
C LYS A 566 -32.90 -25.01 -21.11
N LYS A 567 -33.10 -24.23 -22.17
CA LYS A 567 -32.22 -24.25 -23.37
C LYS A 567 -30.77 -23.93 -23.01
N LEU A 568 -30.53 -22.93 -22.16
CA LEU A 568 -29.19 -22.55 -21.70
C LEU A 568 -28.51 -23.67 -20.88
N ILE A 569 -29.25 -24.33 -19.98
CA ILE A 569 -28.76 -25.49 -19.20
C ILE A 569 -28.45 -26.67 -20.13
N GLU A 570 -29.36 -27.00 -21.05
CA GLU A 570 -29.19 -28.08 -22.04
C GLU A 570 -27.95 -27.83 -22.93
N MET A 571 -27.80 -26.64 -23.49
CA MET A 571 -26.62 -26.27 -24.30
C MET A 571 -25.32 -26.26 -23.48
N THR A 572 -25.33 -25.76 -22.25
CA THR A 572 -24.14 -25.78 -21.37
C THR A 572 -23.71 -27.22 -21.07
N ASN A 573 -24.66 -28.11 -20.79
CA ASN A 573 -24.39 -29.53 -20.57
C ASN A 573 -23.78 -30.25 -21.79
N GLU A 574 -24.06 -29.77 -23.01
CA GLU A 574 -23.52 -30.34 -24.25
C GLU A 574 -22.24 -29.67 -24.76
N LEU A 575 -21.97 -28.42 -24.40
CA LEU A 575 -20.97 -27.56 -25.08
C LEU A 575 -19.96 -26.86 -24.16
N HIS A 576 -20.10 -26.89 -22.83
CA HIS A 576 -19.17 -26.20 -21.92
C HIS A 576 -17.69 -26.62 -22.09
N ASP A 577 -17.44 -27.83 -22.57
CA ASP A 577 -16.11 -28.39 -22.85
C ASP A 577 -15.55 -27.99 -24.23
N LYS A 578 -16.33 -27.25 -25.02
CA LYS A 578 -16.08 -26.92 -26.44
C LYS A 578 -16.12 -25.43 -26.74
N VAL A 579 -16.39 -24.60 -25.74
CA VAL A 579 -16.48 -23.13 -25.86
C VAL A 579 -15.39 -22.45 -25.03
N ALA A 580 -14.97 -21.25 -25.44
CA ALA A 580 -13.83 -20.56 -24.85
C ALA A 580 -14.20 -19.55 -23.74
N GLN A 581 -15.46 -19.12 -23.67
CA GLN A 581 -15.96 -18.13 -22.71
C GLN A 581 -17.28 -18.60 -22.08
N ASP A 582 -17.28 -19.83 -21.54
CA ASP A 582 -18.32 -20.42 -20.70
C ASP A 582 -19.77 -20.00 -21.06
N ASP A 583 -20.42 -19.22 -20.20
CA ASP A 583 -21.82 -18.79 -20.34
C ASP A 583 -22.01 -17.73 -21.43
N GLN A 584 -21.07 -16.79 -21.60
CA GLN A 584 -21.09 -15.79 -22.67
C GLN A 584 -21.10 -16.47 -24.05
N SER A 585 -20.31 -17.52 -24.24
CA SER A 585 -20.33 -18.31 -25.48
C SER A 585 -21.67 -19.00 -25.71
N ILE A 586 -22.27 -19.60 -24.68
CA ILE A 586 -23.58 -20.29 -24.80
C ILE A 586 -24.70 -19.29 -25.11
N LEU A 587 -24.72 -18.12 -24.46
CA LEU A 587 -25.66 -17.04 -24.75
C LEU A 587 -25.55 -16.54 -26.19
N ASN A 588 -24.32 -16.34 -26.68
CA ASN A 588 -24.08 -15.92 -28.07
C ASN A 588 -24.47 -17.00 -29.09
N LEU A 589 -24.32 -18.28 -28.77
CA LEU A 589 -24.79 -19.38 -29.61
C LEU A 589 -26.33 -19.48 -29.64
N LEU A 590 -27.00 -19.38 -28.48
CA LEU A 590 -28.47 -19.46 -28.39
C LEU A 590 -29.16 -18.27 -29.07
N PHE A 591 -28.62 -17.07 -28.87
CA PHE A 591 -29.19 -15.83 -29.39
C PHE A 591 -28.50 -15.32 -30.65
N LYS A 592 -27.78 -16.19 -31.37
CA LYS A 592 -27.17 -15.87 -32.65
C LYS A 592 -28.21 -15.26 -33.61
N ASP A 593 -27.89 -14.07 -34.14
CA ASP A 593 -28.76 -13.25 -34.99
C ASP A 593 -30.10 -12.81 -34.36
N ARG A 594 -30.32 -13.06 -33.06
CA ARG A 594 -31.52 -12.70 -32.27
C ARG A 594 -31.18 -11.82 -31.06
N TRP A 595 -30.44 -10.73 -31.26
CA TRP A 595 -30.22 -9.71 -30.23
C TRP A 595 -30.18 -8.31 -30.82
N LEU A 596 -30.56 -7.31 -30.02
CA LEU A 596 -30.52 -5.90 -30.39
C LEU A 596 -29.18 -5.28 -29.93
N ALA A 597 -28.45 -4.63 -30.83
CA ALA A 597 -27.17 -4.00 -30.49
C ALA A 597 -27.37 -2.66 -29.78
N LEU A 598 -26.78 -2.53 -28.59
CA LEU A 598 -26.65 -1.30 -27.81
C LEU A 598 -25.36 -0.54 -28.17
N ASP A 599 -25.35 0.76 -27.90
CA ASP A 599 -24.19 1.64 -27.98
C ASP A 599 -23.11 1.21 -26.96
N PHE A 600 -21.84 1.25 -27.37
CA PHE A 600 -20.67 0.86 -26.55
C PHE A 600 -20.64 1.54 -25.18
N LYS A 601 -21.16 2.77 -25.07
CA LYS A 601 -21.22 3.53 -23.81
C LYS A 601 -22.05 2.87 -22.70
N TYR A 602 -22.95 1.95 -23.05
CA TYR A 602 -23.77 1.19 -22.09
C TYR A 602 -23.08 -0.09 -21.59
N ASN A 603 -21.87 -0.40 -22.06
CA ASN A 603 -21.02 -1.45 -21.52
C ASN A 603 -19.57 -1.11 -21.92
N CYS A 604 -19.05 0.00 -21.38
CA CYS A 604 -17.73 0.51 -21.73
C CYS A 604 -16.67 -0.35 -21.04
N ILE A 605 -16.34 -1.47 -21.67
CA ILE A 605 -15.28 -2.38 -21.23
C ILE A 605 -13.94 -1.62 -21.31
N THR A 606 -13.30 -1.40 -20.16
CA THR A 606 -12.11 -0.52 -20.04
C THR A 606 -10.99 -0.94 -21.00
N LEU A 607 -10.70 -2.24 -21.08
CA LEU A 607 -9.70 -2.79 -22.00
C LEU A 607 -10.10 -2.60 -23.47
N HIS A 608 -11.37 -2.63 -23.84
CA HIS A 608 -11.82 -2.53 -25.24
C HIS A 608 -11.92 -1.08 -25.75
N THR A 609 -11.64 -0.08 -24.91
CA THR A 609 -11.68 1.35 -25.32
C THR A 609 -10.75 1.67 -26.48
N HIS A 610 -9.59 1.00 -26.58
CA HIS A 610 -8.67 1.18 -27.71
C HIS A 610 -9.15 0.56 -29.04
N PHE A 611 -10.20 -0.27 -29.01
CA PHE A 611 -10.92 -0.78 -30.20
C PHE A 611 -12.15 0.07 -30.56
N SER A 612 -12.40 1.15 -29.82
CA SER A 612 -13.64 1.94 -29.91
C SER A 612 -13.35 3.40 -30.21
N ASP A 613 -14.11 3.98 -31.14
CA ASP A 613 -14.11 5.43 -31.41
C ASP A 613 -14.87 6.22 -30.32
N TYR A 614 -15.51 5.53 -29.35
CA TYR A 614 -16.26 6.18 -28.28
C TYR A 614 -15.33 6.98 -27.35
N ARG A 615 -15.72 8.23 -27.06
CA ARG A 615 -15.13 9.08 -26.01
C ARG A 615 -16.27 9.65 -25.16
N PRO A 616 -16.12 9.74 -23.83
CA PRO A 616 -17.14 10.35 -22.97
C PRO A 616 -17.26 11.85 -23.22
N GLU A 617 -18.36 12.47 -22.76
CA GLU A 617 -18.53 13.93 -22.83
C GLU A 617 -17.46 14.61 -21.95
N PRO A 618 -16.89 15.76 -22.35
CA PRO A 618 -15.84 16.44 -21.60
C PRO A 618 -16.22 16.66 -20.13
N GLY A 619 -15.33 16.27 -19.20
CA GLY A 619 -15.56 16.34 -17.76
C GLY A 619 -16.44 15.22 -17.17
N THR A 620 -16.88 14.24 -17.97
CA THR A 620 -17.73 13.13 -17.53
C THR A 620 -17.09 11.76 -17.80
N TYR A 621 -17.75 10.70 -17.33
CA TYR A 621 -17.36 9.30 -17.53
C TYR A 621 -18.39 8.53 -18.40
N PRO A 622 -18.04 7.34 -18.94
CA PRO A 622 -18.98 6.47 -19.63
C PRO A 622 -20.17 6.06 -18.74
N PRO A 623 -21.43 6.04 -19.24
CA PRO A 623 -22.62 5.72 -18.44
C PRO A 623 -22.53 4.41 -17.65
N ILE A 624 -21.93 3.37 -18.24
CA ILE A 624 -21.60 2.12 -17.56
C ILE A 624 -20.14 1.77 -17.89
N ILE A 625 -19.28 1.71 -16.87
CA ILE A 625 -17.87 1.30 -16.98
C ILE A 625 -17.76 -0.14 -16.50
N HIS A 626 -17.21 -1.03 -17.32
CA HIS A 626 -17.09 -2.46 -17.02
C HIS A 626 -15.62 -2.86 -16.94
N TYR A 627 -15.17 -3.33 -15.78
CA TYR A 627 -13.79 -3.72 -15.50
C TYR A 627 -13.55 -5.21 -15.80
N LEU A 628 -13.85 -5.62 -17.03
CA LEU A 628 -13.59 -6.98 -17.53
C LEU A 628 -12.10 -7.37 -17.36
N THR A 629 -11.80 -8.68 -17.37
CA THR A 629 -10.45 -9.29 -17.13
C THR A 629 -9.98 -9.29 -15.67
N GLU A 630 -8.81 -9.88 -15.41
CA GLU A 630 -8.13 -9.92 -14.11
C GLU A 630 -7.65 -8.55 -13.59
N LYS A 631 -7.62 -7.52 -14.45
CA LYS A 631 -7.14 -6.16 -14.16
C LYS A 631 -8.18 -5.31 -13.41
N LYS A 632 -8.66 -5.84 -12.28
CA LYS A 632 -9.72 -5.24 -11.48
C LYS A 632 -9.27 -3.96 -10.75
N PRO A 633 -10.14 -2.95 -10.58
CA PRO A 633 -9.80 -1.69 -9.90
C PRO A 633 -9.61 -1.85 -8.39
N TRP A 634 -10.02 -2.97 -7.79
CA TRP A 634 -9.70 -3.34 -6.40
C TRP A 634 -8.47 -4.25 -6.26
N GLY A 635 -7.68 -4.45 -7.31
CA GLY A 635 -6.40 -5.14 -7.24
C GLY A 635 -5.32 -4.31 -6.54
N LEU A 636 -4.24 -4.95 -6.09
CA LEU A 636 -3.09 -4.28 -5.45
C LEU A 636 -2.47 -3.22 -6.37
N TYR A 637 -2.27 -3.57 -7.64
CA TYR A 637 -1.71 -2.68 -8.65
C TYR A 637 -2.80 -1.98 -9.45
N GLU A 638 -2.56 -0.74 -9.83
CA GLU A 638 -3.42 0.00 -10.75
C GLU A 638 -3.15 -0.46 -12.19
N ARG A 639 -4.17 -1.06 -12.82
CA ARG A 639 -4.07 -1.75 -14.13
C ARG A 639 -5.28 -1.50 -15.04
N SER A 640 -6.13 -0.53 -14.71
CA SER A 640 -7.35 -0.20 -15.46
C SER A 640 -7.58 1.30 -15.42
N ILE A 641 -7.97 1.89 -16.55
CA ILE A 641 -8.51 3.26 -16.58
C ILE A 641 -9.79 3.34 -15.73
N TYR A 642 -10.05 4.52 -15.19
CA TYR A 642 -11.20 4.80 -14.31
C TYR A 642 -11.20 4.05 -12.95
N ARG A 643 -10.04 3.59 -12.46
CA ARG A 643 -9.91 2.93 -11.13
C ARG A 643 -10.48 3.80 -10.00
N ASP A 644 -10.19 5.09 -10.05
CA ASP A 644 -10.70 6.16 -9.19
C ASP A 644 -12.22 6.12 -9.04
N VAL A 645 -12.94 5.92 -10.15
CA VAL A 645 -14.42 5.87 -10.16
C VAL A 645 -14.97 4.68 -9.37
N TRP A 646 -14.30 3.52 -9.40
CA TRP A 646 -14.74 2.37 -8.61
C TRP A 646 -14.60 2.64 -7.10
N TRP A 647 -13.47 3.19 -6.68
CA TRP A 647 -13.22 3.52 -5.27
C TRP A 647 -14.10 4.66 -4.77
N TYR A 648 -14.37 5.67 -5.61
CA TYR A 648 -15.36 6.73 -5.33
C TYR A 648 -16.71 6.13 -4.89
N TYR A 649 -17.27 5.19 -5.69
CA TYR A 649 -18.54 4.53 -5.35
C TYR A 649 -18.42 3.52 -4.21
N ASN A 650 -17.26 2.89 -4.03
CA ASN A 650 -17.04 1.97 -2.92
C ASN A 650 -17.15 2.70 -1.58
N ALA A 651 -16.62 3.92 -1.49
CA ALA A 651 -16.58 4.73 -0.28
C ALA A 651 -17.85 5.55 0.03
N GLN A 652 -18.73 5.85 -0.95
CA GLN A 652 -19.97 6.63 -0.68
C GLN A 652 -20.79 6.04 0.48
N ASP A 653 -21.24 6.84 1.46
CA ASP A 653 -22.25 6.36 2.41
C ASP A 653 -23.65 6.35 1.75
N TRP A 654 -24.59 5.67 2.40
CA TRP A 654 -25.99 5.64 2.01
C TRP A 654 -26.73 6.94 2.35
N SER A 655 -26.19 7.78 3.24
CA SER A 655 -26.68 9.14 3.51
C SER A 655 -26.32 10.13 2.40
N ASP A 656 -25.10 10.08 1.88
CA ASP A 656 -24.60 10.91 0.76
C ASP A 656 -25.51 10.78 -0.47
N MET A 657 -25.95 9.55 -0.76
CA MET A 657 -26.84 9.21 -1.87
C MET A 657 -28.29 9.73 -1.72
N SER A 658 -28.63 10.52 -0.70
CA SER A 658 -29.98 11.05 -0.50
C SER A 658 -30.49 11.86 -1.69
N GLN A 659 -29.62 12.65 -2.34
CA GLN A 659 -29.94 13.37 -3.58
C GLN A 659 -29.54 12.56 -4.83
N VAL A 660 -30.38 12.59 -5.86
CA VAL A 660 -30.07 11.95 -7.16
C VAL A 660 -29.14 12.87 -7.95
N THR A 661 -27.95 12.36 -8.29
CA THR A 661 -27.02 13.05 -9.19
C THR A 661 -27.28 12.59 -10.63
N PRO A 662 -27.51 13.47 -11.63
CA PRO A 662 -27.78 13.02 -13.01
C PRO A 662 -26.59 12.36 -13.70
N CYS A 663 -25.37 12.77 -13.37
CA CYS A 663 -24.12 12.21 -13.89
C CYS A 663 -22.93 12.52 -12.98
N LEU A 664 -22.00 11.59 -12.84
CA LEU A 664 -20.70 11.81 -12.19
C LEU A 664 -19.78 12.68 -13.07
N THR A 665 -19.12 13.66 -12.45
CA THR A 665 -18.10 14.49 -13.09
C THR A 665 -16.69 14.13 -12.60
N LYS A 666 -15.67 14.43 -13.41
CA LYS A 666 -14.25 14.28 -13.01
C LYS A 666 -13.95 15.09 -11.72
N ASP A 667 -14.48 16.30 -11.61
CA ASP A 667 -14.30 17.20 -10.45
C ASP A 667 -14.78 16.58 -9.13
N GLN A 668 -15.87 15.80 -9.14
CA GLN A 668 -16.36 15.11 -7.93
C GLN A 668 -15.40 14.00 -7.49
N VAL A 669 -14.81 13.28 -8.45
CA VAL A 669 -13.87 12.20 -8.16
C VAL A 669 -12.52 12.76 -7.67
N SER A 670 -12.02 13.84 -8.27
CA SER A 670 -10.78 14.49 -7.81
C SER A 670 -10.93 15.16 -6.44
N GLN A 671 -12.09 15.73 -6.13
CA GLN A 671 -12.39 16.25 -4.78
C GLN A 671 -12.44 15.13 -3.74
N TYR A 672 -12.94 13.95 -4.12
CA TYR A 672 -12.97 12.78 -3.24
C TYR A 672 -11.57 12.18 -2.99
N THR A 673 -10.72 12.08 -4.01
CA THR A 673 -9.36 11.51 -3.84
C THR A 673 -8.40 12.44 -3.10
N GLY A 674 -8.74 13.72 -2.94
CA GLY A 674 -7.89 14.73 -2.28
C GLY A 674 -6.62 15.11 -3.05
N VAL A 675 -6.40 14.51 -4.22
CA VAL A 675 -5.20 14.71 -5.05
C VAL A 675 -5.26 16.10 -5.69
N GLN A 676 -4.42 17.02 -5.20
CA GLN A 676 -4.28 18.36 -5.79
C GLN A 676 -3.33 18.36 -6.99
N HIS A 677 -2.25 17.59 -6.89
CA HIS A 677 -1.23 17.47 -7.93
C HIS A 677 -0.77 16.02 -8.10
N SER A 678 -0.20 15.71 -9.26
CA SER A 678 0.12 14.34 -9.63
C SER A 678 1.35 14.24 -10.52
N ALA A 679 2.18 13.22 -10.26
CA ALA A 679 3.47 12.99 -10.92
C ALA A 679 3.52 11.58 -11.50
N LEU A 680 4.04 11.42 -12.72
CA LEU A 680 4.35 10.09 -13.29
C LEU A 680 5.85 9.80 -13.18
N VAL A 681 6.19 8.57 -12.81
CA VAL A 681 7.49 7.92 -13.07
C VAL A 681 7.21 6.71 -13.96
N TYR A 682 7.88 6.56 -15.10
CA TYR A 682 7.67 5.41 -16.00
C TYR A 682 9.00 4.69 -16.29
N THR A 683 9.11 3.43 -15.86
CA THR A 683 10.40 2.76 -15.65
C THR A 683 10.44 1.30 -16.10
N PHE A 684 11.62 0.83 -16.52
CA PHE A 684 11.99 -0.60 -16.52
C PHE A 684 12.84 -0.99 -15.29
N SER A 685 13.35 0.00 -14.55
CA SER A 685 14.27 -0.15 -13.42
C SER A 685 13.56 -0.09 -12.07
N SER A 686 14.11 -0.81 -11.09
CA SER A 686 13.80 -0.58 -9.67
C SER A 686 14.64 0.53 -9.03
N ASP A 687 15.65 1.05 -9.72
CA ASP A 687 16.50 2.16 -9.24
C ASP A 687 15.88 3.51 -9.65
N LEU A 688 15.17 4.13 -8.69
CA LEU A 688 14.48 5.42 -8.83
C LEU A 688 15.17 6.46 -7.93
N ARG A 689 15.90 7.40 -8.54
CA ARG A 689 16.76 8.35 -7.81
C ARG A 689 15.95 9.24 -6.87
N ASN A 690 16.33 9.25 -5.59
CA ASN A 690 15.72 10.03 -4.51
C ASN A 690 14.20 9.83 -4.34
N MET A 691 13.61 8.74 -4.85
CA MET A 691 12.15 8.56 -4.86
C MET A 691 11.52 8.66 -3.46
N GLY A 692 12.07 7.97 -2.46
CA GLY A 692 11.58 8.05 -1.07
C GLY A 692 11.61 9.48 -0.51
N TYR A 693 12.71 10.22 -0.75
CA TYR A 693 12.83 11.61 -0.34
C TYR A 693 11.77 12.50 -1.00
N LEU A 694 11.54 12.35 -2.31
CA LEU A 694 10.52 13.09 -3.04
C LEU A 694 9.11 12.79 -2.52
N ILE A 695 8.79 11.52 -2.23
CA ILE A 695 7.50 11.09 -1.68
C ILE A 695 7.24 11.76 -0.31
N GLU A 696 8.23 11.73 0.59
CA GLU A 696 8.12 12.27 1.94
C GLU A 696 8.03 13.81 1.97
N HIS A 697 8.67 14.50 1.02
CA HIS A 697 8.74 15.97 0.99
C HIS A 697 7.71 16.62 0.05
N LEU A 698 6.87 15.83 -0.63
CA LEU A 698 5.77 16.31 -1.48
C LEU A 698 4.45 15.57 -1.14
N PRO A 699 3.92 15.71 0.09
CA PRO A 699 2.74 14.97 0.55
C PRO A 699 1.47 15.26 -0.27
N ASP A 700 1.34 16.48 -0.81
CA ASP A 700 0.21 16.92 -1.64
C ASP A 700 0.27 16.45 -3.11
N VAL A 701 1.34 15.73 -3.49
CA VAL A 701 1.55 15.17 -4.84
C VAL A 701 1.30 13.67 -4.84
N LYS A 702 0.37 13.17 -5.67
CA LYS A 702 0.18 11.73 -5.92
C LYS A 702 1.19 11.23 -6.95
N PHE A 703 2.06 10.31 -6.54
CA PHE A 703 3.08 9.68 -7.38
C PHE A 703 2.55 8.40 -8.02
N TYR A 704 2.45 8.36 -9.34
CA TYR A 704 2.18 7.16 -10.11
C TYR A 704 3.51 6.56 -10.58
N VAL A 705 3.89 5.39 -10.03
CA VAL A 705 5.09 4.64 -10.45
C VAL A 705 4.65 3.50 -11.37
N ALA A 706 4.91 3.65 -12.66
CA ALA A 706 4.46 2.73 -13.68
C ALA A 706 5.60 1.95 -14.33
N ALA A 707 5.34 0.68 -14.68
CA ALA A 707 6.28 -0.18 -15.40
C ALA A 707 5.55 -1.05 -16.44
N PRO A 708 6.07 -1.21 -17.68
CA PRO A 708 5.50 -2.14 -18.64
C PRO A 708 5.56 -3.59 -18.18
N VAL A 709 6.53 -3.92 -17.32
CA VAL A 709 6.82 -5.25 -16.77
C VAL A 709 6.36 -5.37 -15.32
N MET A 710 6.43 -6.58 -14.76
CA MET A 710 6.26 -6.79 -13.32
C MET A 710 7.31 -6.01 -12.53
N VAL A 711 6.86 -5.17 -11.60
CA VAL A 711 7.74 -4.42 -10.68
C VAL A 711 8.40 -5.33 -9.63
N ALA A 712 9.56 -4.92 -9.13
CA ALA A 712 10.23 -5.55 -8.00
C ALA A 712 9.61 -5.14 -6.65
N ASP A 713 9.81 -5.95 -5.62
CA ASP A 713 9.27 -5.72 -4.27
C ASP A 713 9.69 -4.37 -3.66
N SER A 714 10.84 -3.82 -4.05
CA SER A 714 11.28 -2.48 -3.63
C SER A 714 10.41 -1.33 -4.17
N ILE A 715 9.80 -1.48 -5.36
CA ILE A 715 8.78 -0.55 -5.85
C ILE A 715 7.45 -0.85 -5.16
N THR A 716 7.08 -2.12 -4.97
CA THR A 716 5.85 -2.51 -4.27
C THR A 716 5.83 -1.99 -2.83
N ALA A 717 6.97 -1.92 -2.15
CA ALA A 717 7.13 -1.35 -0.82
C ALA A 717 6.76 0.14 -0.74
N LEU A 718 6.84 0.89 -1.85
CA LEU A 718 6.42 2.29 -1.90
C LEU A 718 4.91 2.46 -1.68
N LEU A 719 4.09 1.39 -1.79
CA LEU A 719 2.68 1.41 -1.42
C LEU A 719 2.44 1.60 0.09
N ALA A 720 3.49 1.59 0.92
CA ALA A 720 3.42 2.04 2.31
C ALA A 720 3.15 3.55 2.45
N TYR A 721 3.42 4.35 1.41
CA TYR A 721 3.13 5.78 1.40
C TYR A 721 1.76 6.07 0.75
N PRO A 722 0.84 6.80 1.41
CA PRO A 722 -0.53 7.01 0.92
C PRO A 722 -0.57 7.83 -0.38
N ASN A 723 0.42 8.70 -0.60
CA ASN A 723 0.56 9.48 -1.82
C ASN A 723 1.21 8.70 -2.99
N VAL A 724 1.36 7.38 -2.92
CA VAL A 724 1.89 6.55 -4.03
C VAL A 724 0.84 5.62 -4.65
N SER A 725 0.91 5.41 -5.96
CA SER A 725 0.20 4.37 -6.73
C SER A 725 1.22 3.61 -7.58
N VAL A 726 1.12 2.27 -7.63
CA VAL A 726 2.02 1.43 -8.45
C VAL A 726 1.25 0.73 -9.58
N LEU A 727 1.72 0.94 -10.81
CA LEU A 727 1.21 0.28 -12.01
C LEU A 727 2.23 -0.73 -12.53
N SER A 728 1.97 -2.01 -12.27
CA SER A 728 2.84 -3.14 -12.61
C SER A 728 2.25 -3.92 -13.78
N ASP A 729 3.08 -4.38 -14.73
CA ASP A 729 2.67 -5.17 -15.90
C ASP A 729 1.63 -4.46 -16.80
N ILE A 730 1.94 -3.23 -17.19
CA ILE A 730 1.06 -2.41 -18.05
C ILE A 730 1.41 -2.42 -19.55
N ALA A 731 2.30 -3.29 -20.01
CA ALA A 731 2.59 -3.46 -21.43
C ALA A 731 1.31 -3.70 -22.27
N GLY A 732 1.27 -3.08 -23.46
CA GLY A 732 0.14 -3.21 -24.38
C GLY A 732 -1.15 -2.47 -23.99
N GLN A 733 -1.10 -1.54 -23.03
CA GLN A 733 -2.27 -0.77 -22.58
C GLN A 733 -2.17 0.72 -22.94
N PRO A 734 -2.22 1.11 -24.24
CA PRO A 734 -2.00 2.49 -24.66
C PRO A 734 -2.99 3.46 -24.02
N ALA A 735 -4.28 3.10 -23.91
CA ALA A 735 -5.30 3.94 -23.28
C ALA A 735 -5.01 4.25 -21.78
N LEU A 736 -4.32 3.36 -21.06
CA LEU A 736 -3.91 3.61 -19.68
C LEU A 736 -2.73 4.58 -19.61
N ILE A 737 -1.75 4.42 -20.49
CA ILE A 737 -0.60 5.34 -20.61
C ILE A 737 -1.07 6.73 -21.08
N ASP A 738 -2.00 6.78 -22.05
CA ASP A 738 -2.65 8.01 -22.51
C ASP A 738 -3.39 8.71 -21.35
N SER A 739 -4.13 7.94 -20.53
CA SER A 739 -4.82 8.46 -19.34
C SER A 739 -3.86 8.99 -18.28
N LEU A 740 -2.68 8.38 -18.09
CA LEU A 740 -1.64 8.89 -17.19
C LEU A 740 -1.00 10.18 -17.74
N VAL A 741 -0.74 10.26 -19.05
CA VAL A 741 -0.22 11.48 -19.69
C VAL A 741 -1.25 12.62 -19.67
N GLU A 742 -2.54 12.32 -19.84
CA GLU A 742 -3.63 13.31 -19.68
C GLU A 742 -3.81 13.72 -18.20
N GLY A 743 -3.75 12.75 -17.28
CA GLY A 743 -4.04 12.95 -15.85
C GLY A 743 -2.92 13.60 -15.04
N CYS A 744 -1.67 13.13 -15.15
CA CYS A 744 -0.56 13.61 -14.31
C CYS A 744 -0.12 15.03 -14.69
N ASP A 745 0.12 15.91 -13.72
CA ASP A 745 0.54 17.30 -13.96
C ASP A 745 1.97 17.42 -14.52
N PHE A 746 2.85 16.50 -14.15
CA PHE A 746 4.26 16.48 -14.57
C PHE A 746 4.88 15.08 -14.57
N LEU A 747 6.04 14.96 -15.23
CA LEU A 747 6.84 13.73 -15.30
C LEU A 747 8.10 13.87 -14.45
N LEU A 748 8.47 12.78 -13.76
CA LEU A 748 9.72 12.60 -13.05
C LEU A 748 10.60 11.59 -13.80
N ASP A 749 11.58 12.13 -14.52
CA ASP A 749 12.59 11.43 -15.31
C ASP A 749 13.77 11.05 -14.38
N ILE A 750 13.51 10.07 -13.50
CA ILE A 750 14.37 9.70 -12.36
C ILE A 750 14.79 8.21 -12.32
N ASN A 751 14.43 7.42 -13.34
CA ASN A 751 14.78 6.01 -13.45
C ASN A 751 16.18 5.82 -14.06
N ALA A 752 16.97 4.87 -13.53
CA ALA A 752 18.39 4.78 -13.88
C ALA A 752 18.76 4.07 -15.21
N ASP A 753 17.81 3.44 -15.91
CA ASP A 753 18.08 2.61 -17.11
C ASP A 753 17.85 3.34 -18.45
N ILE A 754 16.79 2.97 -19.20
CA ILE A 754 16.43 3.57 -20.49
C ILE A 754 15.05 4.21 -20.43
N GLU A 755 14.81 5.20 -21.30
CA GLU A 755 13.50 5.83 -21.43
C GLU A 755 12.47 4.82 -21.94
N VAL A 756 11.30 4.81 -21.32
CA VAL A 756 10.18 3.93 -21.68
C VAL A 756 9.23 4.65 -22.63
N ASP A 757 8.94 4.05 -23.79
CA ASP A 757 7.96 4.48 -24.80
C ASP A 757 7.98 5.98 -25.23
N GLY A 758 9.13 6.64 -25.12
CA GLY A 758 9.27 8.06 -25.47
C GLY A 758 8.46 9.00 -24.56
N ILE A 759 8.23 8.59 -23.31
CA ILE A 759 7.35 9.27 -22.35
C ILE A 759 7.73 10.73 -22.06
N VAL A 760 9.03 11.07 -22.09
CA VAL A 760 9.53 12.44 -21.94
C VAL A 760 9.00 13.30 -23.09
N GLY A 761 9.16 12.82 -24.32
CA GLY A 761 8.59 13.45 -25.51
C GLY A 761 7.07 13.61 -25.46
N ARG A 762 6.35 12.65 -24.86
CA ARG A 762 4.89 12.68 -24.72
C ARG A 762 4.40 13.77 -23.75
N PHE A 763 5.02 13.90 -22.57
CA PHE A 763 4.68 14.99 -21.62
C PHE A 763 5.00 16.36 -22.20
N ARG A 764 6.14 16.49 -22.89
CA ARG A 764 6.53 17.72 -23.59
C ARG A 764 5.52 18.12 -24.68
N GLN A 765 4.99 17.15 -25.45
CA GLN A 765 3.94 17.40 -26.45
C GLN A 765 2.60 17.81 -25.81
N ALA A 766 2.28 17.28 -24.62
CA ALA A 766 1.13 17.71 -23.82
C ALA A 766 1.30 19.09 -23.14
N GLY A 767 2.46 19.73 -23.28
CA GLY A 767 2.77 21.03 -22.66
C GLY A 767 3.13 20.95 -21.18
N LYS A 768 3.38 19.75 -20.65
CA LYS A 768 3.64 19.49 -19.23
C LYS A 768 5.15 19.45 -18.94
N PRO A 769 5.60 19.91 -17.76
CA PRO A 769 7.01 19.90 -17.42
C PRO A 769 7.52 18.48 -17.10
N VAL A 770 8.83 18.32 -17.25
CA VAL A 770 9.57 17.10 -16.91
C VAL A 770 10.72 17.51 -16.01
N PHE A 771 10.81 16.94 -14.82
CA PHE A 771 11.90 17.16 -13.86
C PHE A 771 12.78 15.91 -13.85
N ALA A 772 14.10 16.07 -13.86
CA ALA A 772 15.06 14.98 -13.95
C ALA A 772 16.26 15.22 -13.04
N PHE A 773 16.89 14.14 -12.54
CA PHE A 773 18.22 14.26 -11.93
C PHE A 773 19.30 14.15 -13.00
N GLU A 774 20.35 14.98 -12.91
CA GLU A 774 21.45 15.03 -13.91
C GLU A 774 22.12 13.67 -14.14
N SER A 775 22.12 12.79 -13.13
CA SER A 775 22.72 11.45 -13.19
C SER A 775 21.91 10.42 -14.00
N VAL A 776 20.65 10.70 -14.32
CA VAL A 776 19.71 9.73 -14.94
C VAL A 776 18.77 10.35 -16.00
N ALA A 777 18.95 11.63 -16.34
CA ALA A 777 18.12 12.29 -17.34
C ALA A 777 18.29 11.69 -18.74
N HIS A 778 17.18 11.34 -19.40
CA HIS A 778 17.22 10.66 -20.71
C HIS A 778 17.43 11.64 -21.86
N GLY A 779 18.68 12.05 -22.06
CA GLY A 779 19.11 12.96 -23.13
C GLY A 779 18.56 14.39 -22.99
N GLU A 780 18.89 15.27 -23.95
CA GLU A 780 18.49 16.68 -23.92
C GLU A 780 17.10 16.92 -24.55
N GLN A 781 16.04 16.40 -23.94
CA GLN A 781 14.66 16.53 -24.44
C GLN A 781 13.90 17.74 -23.88
N GLY A 782 14.57 18.57 -23.08
CA GLY A 782 14.00 19.78 -22.48
C GLY A 782 13.44 19.57 -21.07
N GLN A 783 13.94 18.58 -20.35
CA GLN A 783 13.75 18.41 -18.91
C GLN A 783 14.38 19.57 -18.12
N PHE A 784 13.89 19.79 -16.90
CA PHE A 784 14.53 20.60 -15.87
C PHE A 784 15.47 19.69 -15.07
N LEU A 785 16.77 19.99 -15.08
CA LEU A 785 17.79 19.16 -14.46
C LEU A 785 18.13 19.65 -13.04
N TYR A 786 18.38 18.69 -12.14
CA TYR A 786 18.75 18.93 -10.75
C TYR A 786 19.88 17.99 -10.31
N ASP A 787 20.71 18.44 -9.38
CA ASP A 787 21.76 17.64 -8.74
C ASP A 787 21.12 16.55 -7.87
N GLN A 788 21.55 15.29 -8.04
CA GLN A 788 21.08 14.17 -7.21
C GLN A 788 21.50 14.34 -5.74
N GLY A 789 22.61 15.02 -5.47
CA GLY A 789 23.05 15.36 -4.11
C GLY A 789 22.25 16.47 -3.44
N ARG A 790 21.33 17.13 -4.18
CA ARG A 790 20.47 18.23 -3.69
C ARG A 790 19.00 18.08 -4.11
N PRO A 791 18.32 16.98 -3.73
CA PRO A 791 16.93 16.75 -4.11
C PRO A 791 15.98 17.85 -3.59
N GLU A 792 16.35 18.59 -2.56
CA GLU A 792 15.59 19.73 -2.04
C GLU A 792 15.52 20.92 -3.00
N GLU A 793 16.36 20.99 -4.04
CA GLU A 793 16.19 21.94 -5.14
C GLU A 793 15.06 21.52 -6.09
N MET A 794 14.91 20.21 -6.35
CA MET A 794 13.82 19.66 -7.17
C MET A 794 12.48 19.78 -6.43
N VAL A 795 12.43 19.46 -5.13
CA VAL A 795 11.24 19.62 -4.28
C VAL A 795 10.73 21.07 -4.36
N ARG A 796 11.58 22.05 -4.06
CA ARG A 796 11.19 23.49 -4.08
C ARG A 796 10.72 23.96 -5.46
N ALA A 797 11.26 23.40 -6.53
CA ALA A 797 10.81 23.68 -7.89
C ALA A 797 9.42 23.09 -8.20
N ILE A 798 9.14 21.88 -7.71
CA ILE A 798 7.83 21.23 -7.83
C ILE A 798 6.80 21.96 -6.97
N GLU A 799 7.11 22.28 -5.71
CA GLU A 799 6.24 23.05 -4.81
C GLU A 799 5.83 24.39 -5.43
N ALA A 800 6.78 25.12 -6.03
CA ALA A 800 6.49 26.37 -6.73
C ALA A 800 5.53 26.14 -7.90
N TYR A 801 5.85 25.18 -8.79
CA TYR A 801 4.98 24.83 -9.92
C TYR A 801 3.56 24.47 -9.49
N CYS A 802 3.41 23.67 -8.43
CA CYS A 802 2.13 23.32 -7.83
C CYS A 802 1.37 24.55 -7.30
N GLN A 803 2.03 25.44 -6.55
CA GLN A 803 1.39 26.60 -5.91
C GLN A 803 0.97 27.72 -6.89
N ASN A 804 1.75 27.97 -7.94
CA ASN A 804 1.53 29.15 -8.79
C ASN A 804 1.75 28.93 -10.31
N GLY A 805 2.10 27.72 -10.74
CA GLY A 805 2.36 27.39 -12.14
C GLY A 805 3.69 27.94 -12.71
N GLU A 806 4.56 28.50 -11.88
CA GLU A 806 5.86 29.02 -12.32
C GLU A 806 6.84 27.86 -12.56
N LEU A 807 7.38 27.78 -13.77
CA LEU A 807 8.45 26.87 -14.12
C LEU A 807 9.82 27.53 -13.83
N PRO A 808 10.75 26.85 -13.13
CA PRO A 808 12.07 27.41 -12.85
C PRO A 808 12.84 27.77 -14.12
N VAL A 809 13.66 28.82 -14.05
CA VAL A 809 14.59 29.15 -15.14
C VAL A 809 15.63 28.04 -15.27
N LYS A 810 15.79 27.53 -16.50
CA LYS A 810 16.72 26.46 -16.87
C LYS A 810 18.14 26.72 -16.30
N LYS A 811 18.55 25.99 -15.26
CA LYS A 811 19.97 25.89 -14.89
C LYS A 811 20.67 25.14 -16.02
N LEU A 812 21.63 25.81 -16.66
CA LEU A 812 22.69 25.14 -17.41
C LEU A 812 23.75 24.71 -16.40
N GLN A 813 24.34 23.52 -16.62
CA GLN A 813 25.35 22.91 -15.75
C GLN A 813 26.43 23.90 -15.32
N SER A 814 26.73 23.92 -14.02
CA SER A 814 27.91 24.61 -13.50
C SER A 814 29.06 23.62 -13.36
N TYR A 815 30.18 23.90 -14.03
CA TYR A 815 31.46 23.24 -13.78
C TYR A 815 31.83 23.25 -12.28
N PRO A 816 32.71 22.32 -11.82
CA PRO A 816 33.08 22.23 -10.40
C PRO A 816 33.68 23.53 -9.86
N LYS A 817 33.27 23.90 -8.65
CA LYS A 817 33.73 25.10 -7.94
C LYS A 817 35.16 24.89 -7.42
N VAL A 818 36.07 25.79 -7.79
CA VAL A 818 37.49 25.71 -7.39
C VAL A 818 37.89 26.99 -6.64
N LEU A 819 38.41 26.84 -5.42
CA LEU A 819 38.99 27.92 -4.63
C LEU A 819 40.23 28.48 -5.34
N ASP A 820 40.41 29.79 -5.30
CA ASP A 820 41.60 30.41 -5.90
C ASP A 820 42.90 30.05 -5.15
N ILE A 821 44.06 30.44 -5.70
CA ILE A 821 45.38 30.17 -5.12
C ILE A 821 45.53 30.74 -3.70
N GLN A 822 44.99 31.93 -3.40
CA GLN A 822 45.04 32.51 -2.06
C GLN A 822 44.16 31.73 -1.09
N GLN A 823 42.91 31.47 -1.46
CA GLN A 823 41.94 30.73 -0.64
C GLN A 823 42.42 29.31 -0.34
N SER A 824 42.97 28.62 -1.34
CA SER A 824 43.55 27.28 -1.19
C SER A 824 44.73 27.29 -0.22
N LEU A 825 45.59 28.30 -0.29
CA LEU A 825 46.72 28.43 0.65
C LEU A 825 46.29 28.82 2.06
N ASP A 826 45.21 29.60 2.23
CA ASP A 826 44.63 29.85 3.57
C ASP A 826 44.09 28.55 4.17
N TYR A 827 43.33 27.77 3.39
CA TYR A 827 42.77 26.49 3.82
C TYR A 827 43.85 25.51 4.31
N ILE A 828 44.94 25.35 3.54
CA ILE A 828 46.06 24.46 3.91
C ILE A 828 46.80 25.00 5.16
N LEU A 829 46.91 26.32 5.32
CA LEU A 829 47.52 26.93 6.51
C LEU A 829 46.64 26.80 7.76
N GLU A 830 45.32 26.88 7.61
CA GLU A 830 44.34 26.78 8.71
C GLU A 830 44.17 25.34 9.21
N HIS A 831 44.05 24.38 8.30
CA HIS A 831 43.71 22.99 8.63
C HIS A 831 44.91 22.03 8.64
N HIS A 832 46.10 22.47 8.20
CA HIS A 832 47.28 21.62 8.00
C HIS A 832 47.02 20.41 7.08
N SER A 833 46.18 20.60 6.06
CA SER A 833 45.76 19.54 5.13
C SER A 833 46.94 18.93 4.38
N SER A 834 46.81 17.64 4.05
CA SER A 834 47.52 17.03 2.92
C SER A 834 46.87 17.49 1.62
N VAL A 835 47.58 17.42 0.49
CA VAL A 835 47.09 17.96 -0.79
C VAL A 835 47.38 17.00 -1.94
N ILE A 836 46.32 16.63 -2.67
CA ILE A 836 46.39 15.99 -3.99
C ILE A 836 46.02 16.99 -5.07
N ARG A 837 46.72 16.96 -6.21
CA ARG A 837 46.57 17.99 -7.25
C ARG A 837 46.41 17.40 -8.65
N TYR A 838 45.23 17.49 -9.23
CA TYR A 838 45.00 17.06 -10.60
C TYR A 838 45.43 18.15 -11.59
N GLY A 839 46.13 17.74 -12.65
CA GLY A 839 46.37 18.52 -13.85
C GLY A 839 45.75 17.88 -15.09
N ASP A 840 46.16 18.38 -16.25
CA ASP A 840 45.92 17.81 -17.57
C ASP A 840 46.40 16.36 -17.67
N GLY A 841 47.65 16.08 -17.30
CA GLY A 841 48.24 14.74 -17.40
C GLY A 841 47.61 13.68 -16.48
N GLU A 842 46.94 14.07 -15.39
CA GLU A 842 46.14 13.11 -14.61
C GLU A 842 44.80 12.79 -15.29
N MET A 843 44.21 13.75 -16.02
CA MET A 843 43.00 13.50 -16.81
C MET A 843 43.30 12.55 -17.98
N ASP A 844 44.44 12.71 -18.66
CA ASP A 844 44.91 11.79 -19.71
C ASP A 844 44.97 10.34 -19.19
N ILE A 845 45.54 10.12 -18.00
CA ILE A 845 45.62 8.79 -17.38
C ILE A 845 44.22 8.27 -17.02
N MET A 846 43.37 9.08 -16.41
CA MET A 846 41.98 8.67 -16.11
C MET A 846 41.20 8.27 -17.37
N MET A 847 41.54 8.84 -18.53
CA MET A 847 40.90 8.59 -19.83
C MET A 847 41.58 7.50 -20.68
N GLY A 848 42.59 6.79 -20.16
CA GLY A 848 43.18 5.62 -20.81
C GLY A 848 44.53 5.87 -21.52
N HIS A 849 45.24 6.95 -21.21
CA HIS A 849 46.46 7.35 -21.89
C HIS A 849 47.67 7.45 -20.95
N GLY A 850 48.85 7.07 -21.43
CA GLY A 850 50.11 7.28 -20.71
C GLY A 850 50.66 8.69 -20.98
N ILE A 851 51.36 9.26 -20.01
CA ILE A 851 51.99 10.58 -20.12
C ILE A 851 53.53 10.44 -20.17
N PRO A 852 54.29 11.46 -20.62
CA PRO A 852 55.71 11.29 -20.97
C PRO A 852 56.61 10.72 -19.88
N TYR A 853 56.28 10.84 -18.60
CA TYR A 853 57.07 10.31 -17.47
C TYR A 853 56.34 9.23 -16.65
N GLN A 854 55.14 8.81 -17.05
CA GLN A 854 54.38 7.72 -16.43
C GLN A 854 53.59 6.96 -17.50
N ASP A 855 54.06 5.75 -17.82
CA ASP A 855 53.35 4.81 -18.69
C ASP A 855 51.96 4.50 -18.12
N TYR A 856 51.00 4.18 -18.99
CA TYR A 856 49.64 3.86 -18.60
C TYR A 856 49.56 2.62 -17.71
N ASP A 857 48.83 2.74 -16.60
CA ASP A 857 48.51 1.65 -15.68
C ASP A 857 47.03 1.82 -15.27
N GLU A 858 46.21 0.80 -15.50
CA GLU A 858 44.76 0.87 -15.20
C GLU A 858 44.51 1.02 -13.69
N THR A 859 45.35 0.42 -12.85
CA THR A 859 45.23 0.51 -11.38
C THR A 859 45.48 1.96 -10.92
N LEU A 860 46.47 2.62 -11.51
CA LEU A 860 46.69 4.05 -11.30
C LEU A 860 45.51 4.89 -11.81
N ALA A 861 44.96 4.57 -12.99
CA ALA A 861 43.80 5.27 -13.54
C ALA A 861 42.57 5.14 -12.61
N ASP A 862 42.27 3.95 -12.10
CA ASP A 862 41.17 3.72 -11.14
C ASP A 862 41.39 4.40 -9.79
N GLN A 863 42.63 4.42 -9.28
CA GLN A 863 42.97 5.19 -8.09
C GLN A 863 42.77 6.70 -8.33
N LEU A 864 43.17 7.22 -9.49
CA LEU A 864 42.95 8.63 -9.84
C LEU A 864 41.45 8.95 -10.02
N ARG A 865 40.67 8.09 -10.68
CA ARG A 865 39.21 8.20 -10.85
C ARG A 865 38.48 8.18 -9.50
N SER A 866 38.93 7.38 -8.54
CA SER A 866 38.30 7.30 -7.20
C SER A 866 38.70 8.48 -6.29
N MET A 867 39.97 8.92 -6.33
CA MET A 867 40.44 10.02 -5.49
C MET A 867 39.92 11.41 -5.91
N ILE A 868 39.62 11.65 -7.19
CA ILE A 868 39.10 12.95 -7.68
C ILE A 868 37.64 13.19 -7.28
N GLN A 869 36.89 12.13 -6.99
CA GLN A 869 35.50 12.17 -6.51
C GLN A 869 35.40 12.42 -4.98
N LEU A 870 36.52 12.45 -4.26
CA LEU A 870 36.53 12.66 -2.82
C LEU A 870 36.21 14.11 -2.46
N GLU A 871 35.36 14.28 -1.44
CA GLU A 871 35.14 15.60 -0.81
C GLU A 871 36.43 16.14 -0.18
N SER A 872 36.67 17.44 -0.39
CA SER A 872 37.76 18.16 0.27
C SER A 872 37.48 18.31 1.76
N SER A 873 38.41 17.83 2.60
CA SER A 873 38.29 17.85 4.06
C SER A 873 39.48 18.56 4.73
N PRO A 874 39.40 18.88 6.04
CA PRO A 874 40.53 19.45 6.78
C PRO A 874 41.81 18.60 6.68
N GLU A 875 41.69 17.28 6.61
CA GLU A 875 42.81 16.34 6.51
C GLU A 875 43.39 16.23 5.08
N LEU A 876 42.55 16.40 4.06
CA LEU A 876 42.90 16.20 2.66
C LEU A 876 42.16 17.18 1.74
N LEU A 877 42.89 18.12 1.15
CA LEU A 877 42.39 19.01 0.11
C LEU A 877 42.61 18.36 -1.28
N VAL A 878 41.53 18.23 -2.05
CA VAL A 878 41.58 17.78 -3.45
C VAL A 878 41.61 19.00 -4.35
N CYS A 879 42.61 19.10 -5.22
CA CYS A 879 42.80 20.27 -6.07
C CYS A 879 42.60 20.00 -7.57
N LEU A 880 41.97 20.95 -8.28
CA LEU A 880 41.77 21.01 -9.74
C LEU A 880 42.36 22.30 -10.32
N SER A 881 42.47 22.39 -11.64
CA SER A 881 42.69 23.67 -12.33
C SER A 881 41.49 24.60 -12.12
N ASP A 882 41.70 25.82 -11.61
CA ASP A 882 40.64 26.83 -11.40
C ASP A 882 40.22 27.57 -12.69
N VAL A 883 40.33 26.87 -13.83
CA VAL A 883 40.09 27.38 -15.20
C VAL A 883 38.60 27.49 -15.57
N PHE A 884 37.73 26.87 -14.78
CA PHE A 884 36.31 26.72 -15.07
C PHE A 884 35.50 28.02 -14.97
N GLU A 885 35.89 28.93 -14.06
CA GLU A 885 35.17 30.19 -13.82
C GLU A 885 35.68 31.36 -14.70
N GLY A 886 36.71 31.12 -15.52
CA GLY A 886 37.17 32.07 -16.54
C GLY A 886 38.68 32.05 -16.79
N LEU A 887 39.08 32.30 -18.05
CA LEU A 887 40.48 32.22 -18.49
C LEU A 887 41.20 33.58 -18.58
N GLU A 888 40.51 34.69 -18.28
CA GLU A 888 40.97 36.08 -18.49
C GLU A 888 42.32 36.44 -17.84
N ARG A 889 42.67 35.75 -16.75
CA ARG A 889 43.90 35.95 -15.98
C ARG A 889 45.14 35.29 -16.59
N TYR A 890 44.97 34.42 -17.59
CA TYR A 890 46.04 33.66 -18.21
C TYR A 890 46.62 34.34 -19.46
N ASN A 891 47.86 33.97 -19.78
CA ASN A 891 48.50 34.38 -21.03
C ASN A 891 47.84 33.66 -22.24
N PRO A 892 47.97 34.18 -23.48
CA PRO A 892 47.25 33.62 -24.63
C PRO A 892 47.56 32.14 -24.95
N GLU A 893 48.75 31.64 -24.63
CA GLU A 893 49.14 30.24 -24.87
C GLU A 893 48.39 29.31 -23.91
N ALA A 894 48.30 29.70 -22.63
CA ALA A 894 47.53 28.97 -21.63
C ALA A 894 46.01 29.03 -21.88
N VAL A 895 45.48 30.15 -22.40
CA VAL A 895 44.06 30.25 -22.80
C VAL A 895 43.74 29.27 -23.93
N ASP A 896 44.53 29.26 -25.01
CA ASP A 896 44.33 28.38 -26.17
C ASP A 896 44.44 26.88 -25.81
N PHE A 897 45.35 26.54 -24.88
CA PHE A 897 45.47 25.19 -24.33
C PHE A 897 44.22 24.79 -23.52
N TRP A 898 43.86 25.57 -22.49
CA TRP A 898 42.77 25.19 -21.59
C TRP A 898 41.40 25.21 -22.25
N GLN A 899 41.16 26.05 -23.26
CA GLN A 899 39.93 25.99 -24.06
C GLN A 899 39.78 24.61 -24.74
N LYS A 900 40.81 24.16 -25.47
CA LYS A 900 40.80 22.86 -26.15
C LYS A 900 40.71 21.68 -25.17
N HIS A 901 41.40 21.79 -24.04
CA HIS A 901 41.37 20.76 -22.99
C HIS A 901 39.97 20.62 -22.37
N LEU A 902 39.33 21.74 -22.03
CA LEU A 902 37.98 21.75 -21.44
C LEU A 902 36.90 21.32 -22.45
N GLU A 903 37.02 21.70 -23.72
CA GLU A 903 36.15 21.19 -24.80
C GLU A 903 36.32 19.66 -24.97
N HIS A 904 37.54 19.14 -24.91
CA HIS A 904 37.79 17.70 -25.13
C HIS A 904 37.36 16.83 -23.95
N TYR A 905 37.57 17.29 -22.71
CA TYR A 905 37.30 16.53 -21.48
C TYR A 905 36.05 16.99 -20.72
N GLN A 906 35.14 17.74 -21.35
CA GLN A 906 33.94 18.28 -20.71
C GLN A 906 33.15 17.20 -19.95
N GLU A 907 32.81 16.09 -20.62
CA GLU A 907 32.07 14.97 -20.00
C GLU A 907 32.85 14.31 -18.85
N ALA A 908 34.18 14.21 -18.96
CA ALA A 908 35.02 13.61 -17.93
C ALA A 908 35.05 14.46 -16.66
N TYR A 909 35.14 15.79 -16.78
CA TYR A 909 35.02 16.69 -15.62
C TYR A 909 33.64 16.62 -14.97
N HIS A 910 32.55 16.60 -15.75
CA HIS A 910 31.20 16.44 -15.19
C HIS A 910 31.00 15.06 -14.51
N ARG A 911 31.58 14.00 -15.08
CA ARG A 911 31.45 12.63 -14.56
C ARG A 911 32.26 12.38 -13.28
N PHE A 912 33.45 12.95 -13.18
CA PHE A 912 34.41 12.60 -12.11
C PHE A 912 34.58 13.69 -11.04
N CYS A 913 34.22 14.95 -11.30
CA CYS A 913 34.43 16.04 -10.34
C CYS A 913 33.16 16.38 -9.56
N THR A 914 32.75 15.44 -8.69
CA THR A 914 31.48 15.49 -7.94
C THR A 914 31.54 16.23 -6.59
N ALA A 915 32.72 16.65 -6.12
CA ALA A 915 32.85 17.24 -4.79
C ALA A 915 32.29 18.66 -4.69
N SER A 916 31.79 19.02 -3.50
CA SER A 916 31.19 20.32 -3.19
C SER A 916 32.13 21.52 -3.42
N PHE A 917 33.45 21.32 -3.29
CA PHE A 917 34.49 22.25 -3.71
C PHE A 917 35.86 21.56 -3.87
N TYR A 918 36.72 22.21 -4.66
CA TYR A 918 38.13 21.82 -4.86
C TYR A 918 39.07 22.98 -4.53
N GLY A 919 40.33 22.68 -4.19
CA GLY A 919 41.41 23.68 -4.16
C GLY A 919 42.03 23.93 -5.54
N SER A 920 42.84 24.97 -5.70
CA SER A 920 43.57 25.24 -6.95
C SER A 920 44.85 24.39 -7.05
N THR A 921 45.02 23.66 -8.15
CA THR A 921 46.27 22.96 -8.51
C THR A 921 47.43 23.94 -8.76
N PHE A 922 47.08 25.18 -9.12
CA PHE A 922 48.04 26.25 -9.44
C PHE A 922 48.69 26.89 -8.21
N ILE A 923 48.42 26.41 -6.99
CA ILE A 923 49.32 26.64 -5.85
C ILE A 923 50.77 26.22 -6.16
N SER A 924 50.97 25.29 -7.11
CA SER A 924 52.29 24.87 -7.61
C SER A 924 52.74 25.59 -8.88
N ARG A 925 51.89 26.41 -9.50
CA ARG A 925 52.12 27.15 -10.75
C ARG A 925 51.68 28.63 -10.67
N PRO A 926 52.14 29.41 -9.66
CA PRO A 926 51.60 30.74 -9.41
C PRO A 926 52.23 31.86 -10.28
N TYR A 927 53.00 31.56 -11.34
CA TYR A 927 53.75 32.58 -12.10
C TYR A 927 53.66 32.49 -13.62
N MET A 928 54.05 31.37 -14.25
CA MET A 928 54.35 31.37 -15.69
C MET A 928 53.14 31.65 -16.56
N ASP A 929 52.03 30.95 -16.28
CA ASP A 929 50.82 30.97 -17.08
C ASP A 929 49.98 32.26 -16.86
N LEU A 930 50.29 33.06 -15.82
CA LEU A 930 49.59 34.31 -15.53
C LEU A 930 49.96 35.44 -16.50
N LYS A 931 48.96 36.21 -16.90
CA LYS A 931 49.07 37.45 -17.69
C LYS A 931 49.56 38.63 -16.86
N ASP A 932 49.02 38.79 -15.65
CA ASP A 932 49.58 39.68 -14.63
C ASP A 932 50.32 38.85 -13.58
N LYS A 933 51.63 39.06 -13.50
CA LYS A 933 52.56 38.32 -12.63
C LYS A 933 52.82 39.04 -11.30
N SER A 934 52.10 40.13 -11.01
CA SER A 934 52.25 40.92 -9.78
C SER A 934 51.81 40.14 -8.53
N ALA A 935 50.76 39.32 -8.63
CA ALA A 935 50.25 38.48 -7.55
C ALA A 935 51.20 37.35 -7.13
N SER A 936 52.08 36.89 -8.03
CA SER A 936 53.01 35.77 -7.80
C SER A 936 53.92 35.98 -6.58
N VAL A 937 54.34 37.23 -6.31
CA VAL A 937 55.14 37.58 -5.12
C VAL A 937 54.42 37.14 -3.85
N ALA A 938 53.16 37.53 -3.70
CA ALA A 938 52.34 37.20 -2.54
C ALA A 938 51.99 35.71 -2.46
N HIS A 939 51.82 35.04 -3.61
CA HIS A 939 51.63 33.58 -3.64
C HIS A 939 52.87 32.84 -3.12
N PHE A 940 54.08 33.17 -3.61
CA PHE A 940 55.33 32.54 -3.14
C PHE A 940 55.62 32.86 -1.67
N GLU A 941 55.43 34.11 -1.23
CA GLU A 941 55.57 34.47 0.20
C GLU A 941 54.63 33.68 1.11
N LYS A 942 53.40 33.39 0.64
CA LYS A 942 52.42 32.60 1.39
C LYS A 942 52.73 31.10 1.36
N LEU A 943 53.16 30.56 0.22
CA LEU A 943 53.66 29.19 0.09
C LEU A 943 54.81 28.93 1.08
N LYS A 944 55.79 29.84 1.17
CA LYS A 944 56.92 29.71 2.10
C LYS A 944 56.50 29.63 3.59
N LYS A 945 55.29 30.05 3.95
CA LYS A 945 54.75 29.88 5.32
C LYS A 945 54.41 28.43 5.65
N LEU A 946 54.07 27.59 4.65
CA LEU A 946 53.73 26.18 4.86
C LEU A 946 54.87 25.38 5.51
N TRP A 947 56.12 25.80 5.26
CA TRP A 947 57.35 25.19 5.76
C TRP A 947 58.22 26.09 6.65
N ASP A 948 57.76 27.27 7.06
CA ASP A 948 58.57 28.17 7.92
C ASP A 948 58.96 27.47 9.22
N LYS A 949 60.27 27.28 9.41
CA LYS A 949 60.88 26.60 10.57
C LYS A 949 60.33 25.19 10.81
N ARG A 950 59.92 24.48 9.75
CA ARG A 950 59.58 23.06 9.81
C ARG A 950 60.71 22.20 9.28
N ASP A 951 60.87 21.01 9.84
CA ASP A 951 61.68 19.97 9.23
C ASP A 951 60.89 19.39 8.03
N ILE A 952 61.50 19.35 6.85
CA ILE A 952 60.86 18.90 5.61
C ILE A 952 61.53 17.66 5.02
N LEU A 953 60.72 16.77 4.45
CA LEU A 953 61.14 15.58 3.73
C LEU A 953 60.69 15.72 2.27
N ILE A 954 61.63 15.97 1.36
CA ILE A 954 61.36 16.09 -0.07
C ILE A 954 61.50 14.71 -0.71
N VAL A 955 60.47 14.29 -1.45
CA VAL A 955 60.43 13.03 -2.19
C VAL A 955 60.30 13.36 -3.67
N GLU A 956 61.38 13.15 -4.41
CA GLU A 956 61.56 13.70 -5.75
C GLU A 956 62.25 12.73 -6.71
N GLY A 957 62.06 12.94 -8.02
CA GLY A 957 62.75 12.19 -9.05
C GLY A 957 64.25 12.50 -9.08
N GLU A 958 65.07 11.55 -9.52
CA GLU A 958 66.55 11.65 -9.53
C GLU A 958 67.12 12.96 -10.13
N ASN A 959 66.47 13.50 -11.15
CA ASN A 959 66.91 14.71 -11.84
C ASN A 959 66.23 16.00 -11.32
N SER A 960 65.25 15.93 -10.43
CA SER A 960 64.44 17.06 -9.95
C SER A 960 65.27 18.13 -9.22
N ARG A 961 66.00 17.73 -8.18
CA ARG A 961 66.91 18.59 -7.39
C ARG A 961 66.25 19.89 -6.92
N SER A 962 65.02 19.80 -6.43
CA SER A 962 64.18 20.94 -6.09
C SER A 962 64.80 21.80 -4.98
N GLY A 963 64.85 23.11 -5.19
CA GLY A 963 65.56 24.08 -4.34
C GLY A 963 67.08 24.15 -4.55
N VAL A 964 67.69 23.30 -5.39
CA VAL A 964 69.11 23.46 -5.73
C VAL A 964 69.23 24.58 -6.75
N GLY A 965 70.03 25.60 -6.42
CA GLY A 965 70.26 26.78 -7.27
C GLY A 965 69.41 28.02 -6.92
N ASN A 966 68.44 27.90 -6.00
CA ASN A 966 67.57 28.99 -5.59
C ASN A 966 67.29 28.97 -4.06
N ASP A 967 66.56 29.97 -3.58
CA ASP A 967 66.24 30.21 -2.16
C ASP A 967 64.84 29.73 -1.74
N LEU A 968 64.21 28.79 -2.47
CA LEU A 968 62.80 28.39 -2.24
C LEU A 968 62.56 27.82 -0.84
N PHE A 969 63.47 26.98 -0.34
CA PHE A 969 63.33 26.27 0.94
C PHE A 969 64.21 26.83 2.08
N ASP A 970 64.87 27.97 1.88
CA ASP A 970 65.83 28.58 2.83
C ASP A 970 65.26 28.86 4.24
N ASN A 971 63.94 28.96 4.38
CA ASN A 971 63.27 29.18 5.66
C ASN A 971 62.75 27.89 6.34
N ALA A 972 63.01 26.71 5.78
CA ALA A 972 62.83 25.43 6.48
C ALA A 972 63.87 25.27 7.61
N GLN A 973 63.54 24.48 8.63
CA GLN A 973 64.46 24.20 9.75
C GLN A 973 65.53 23.17 9.35
N SER A 974 65.13 22.13 8.63
CA SER A 974 66.02 21.13 8.04
C SER A 974 65.37 20.52 6.80
N ILE A 975 66.20 19.94 5.92
CA ILE A 975 65.77 19.29 4.68
C ILE A 975 66.40 17.90 4.63
N GLU A 976 65.57 16.87 4.48
CA GLU A 976 65.98 15.53 4.09
C GLU A 976 65.35 15.16 2.74
N ARG A 977 65.97 14.25 1.99
CA ARG A 977 65.55 13.86 0.64
C ARG A 977 65.52 12.35 0.44
N ILE A 978 64.42 11.85 -0.11
CA ILE A 978 64.28 10.50 -0.66
C ILE A 978 64.25 10.66 -2.19
N ILE A 979 65.19 10.01 -2.87
CA ILE A 979 65.31 10.09 -4.33
C ILE A 979 64.68 8.86 -4.98
N CYS A 980 63.77 9.09 -5.92
CA CYS A 980 62.98 8.07 -6.60
C CYS A 980 63.27 8.09 -8.13
N PRO A 981 62.77 7.10 -8.90
CA PRO A 981 62.87 7.12 -10.36
C PRO A 981 62.23 8.39 -10.95
N SER A 982 62.87 9.04 -11.93
CA SER A 982 62.28 10.22 -12.61
C SER A 982 61.19 9.85 -13.64
N ARG A 983 60.98 8.55 -13.89
CA ARG A 983 59.95 8.01 -14.79
C ARG A 983 59.37 6.73 -14.17
N ASN A 984 58.07 6.49 -14.36
CA ASN A 984 57.33 5.33 -13.84
C ASN A 984 57.46 5.12 -12.32
N ALA A 985 57.51 6.19 -11.53
CA ALA A 985 57.64 6.12 -10.08
C ALA A 985 56.51 5.29 -9.42
N TYR A 986 55.33 5.19 -10.05
CA TYR A 986 54.22 4.38 -9.56
C TYR A 986 54.57 2.88 -9.48
N SER A 987 55.46 2.38 -10.35
CA SER A 987 55.95 0.99 -10.28
C SER A 987 56.72 0.64 -9.00
N LYS A 988 57.07 1.65 -8.19
CA LYS A 988 57.69 1.50 -6.86
C LYS A 988 56.87 2.17 -5.75
N VAL A 989 55.58 2.47 -5.96
CA VAL A 989 54.77 3.28 -5.03
C VAL A 989 54.79 2.75 -3.60
N GLU A 990 54.71 1.42 -3.41
CA GLU A 990 54.80 0.77 -2.09
C GLU A 990 56.16 1.02 -1.40
N ALA A 991 57.27 0.76 -2.10
CA ALA A 991 58.62 0.96 -1.56
C ALA A 991 58.93 2.44 -1.28
N ILE A 992 58.36 3.36 -2.08
CA ILE A 992 58.44 4.80 -1.84
C ILE A 992 57.61 5.16 -0.60
N GLN A 993 56.42 4.58 -0.42
CA GLN A 993 55.58 4.82 0.75
C GLN A 993 56.24 4.32 2.05
N GLU A 994 56.78 3.09 2.05
CA GLU A 994 57.54 2.55 3.19
C GLU A 994 58.75 3.42 3.55
N ALA A 995 59.47 3.90 2.53
CA ALA A 995 60.58 4.84 2.70
C ALA A 995 60.15 6.15 3.36
N ILE A 996 59.01 6.72 2.96
CA ILE A 996 58.45 7.93 3.56
C ILE A 996 58.04 7.67 5.01
N GLU A 997 57.24 6.63 5.27
CA GLU A 997 56.72 6.32 6.61
C GLU A 997 57.84 6.13 7.64
N LYS A 998 58.97 5.54 7.23
CA LYS A 998 60.15 5.37 8.07
C LYS A 998 60.86 6.68 8.45
N HIS A 999 60.75 7.73 7.62
CA HIS A 999 61.56 8.95 7.72
C HIS A 999 60.74 10.24 7.97
N ALA A 1000 59.42 10.21 7.79
CA ALA A 1000 58.51 11.36 7.86
C ALA A 1000 58.08 11.78 9.28
N ALA A 1001 58.46 11.04 10.33
CA ALA A 1001 58.05 11.33 11.70
C ALA A 1001 58.40 12.78 12.12
N GLY A 1002 57.37 13.59 12.39
CA GLY A 1002 57.49 15.01 12.76
C GLY A 1002 57.76 15.99 11.61
N LYS A 1003 57.83 15.52 10.36
CA LYS A 1003 58.19 16.32 9.19
C LYS A 1003 56.99 16.64 8.30
N LEU A 1004 57.11 17.71 7.52
CA LEU A 1004 56.23 17.97 6.37
C LEU A 1004 56.78 17.20 5.16
N VAL A 1005 55.95 16.38 4.52
CA VAL A 1005 56.36 15.63 3.31
C VAL A 1005 55.98 16.43 2.06
N PHE A 1006 56.96 16.68 1.18
CA PHE A 1006 56.72 17.21 -0.15
C PHE A 1006 56.90 16.13 -1.20
N LEU A 1007 55.89 15.98 -2.07
CA LEU A 1007 55.86 14.97 -3.10
C LEU A 1007 56.00 15.64 -4.48
N MET A 1008 56.95 15.16 -5.27
CA MET A 1008 57.28 15.69 -6.60
C MET A 1008 57.51 14.53 -7.58
N LEU A 1009 56.51 13.64 -7.67
CA LEU A 1009 56.55 12.36 -8.40
C LEU A 1009 55.39 12.20 -9.40
N GLY A 1010 54.90 13.29 -9.99
CA GLY A 1010 53.80 13.25 -10.97
C GLY A 1010 52.54 12.57 -10.41
N PRO A 1011 51.89 11.65 -11.15
CA PRO A 1011 50.73 10.89 -10.69
C PRO A 1011 50.93 10.15 -9.37
N THR A 1012 52.12 9.59 -9.13
CA THR A 1012 52.45 8.84 -7.90
C THR A 1012 52.33 9.70 -6.64
N ALA A 1013 52.53 11.02 -6.75
CA ALA A 1013 52.39 11.94 -5.63
C ALA A 1013 50.96 11.97 -5.06
N LYS A 1014 49.92 11.73 -5.88
CA LYS A 1014 48.52 11.80 -5.46
C LYS A 1014 48.16 10.60 -4.59
N VAL A 1015 48.50 9.41 -5.10
CA VAL A 1015 48.35 8.12 -4.41
C VAL A 1015 49.08 8.18 -3.04
N LEU A 1016 50.33 8.65 -3.03
CA LEU A 1016 51.10 8.79 -1.80
C LEU A 1016 50.49 9.82 -0.83
N ALA A 1017 50.09 11.02 -1.29
CA ALA A 1017 49.46 12.01 -0.40
C ALA A 1017 48.13 11.51 0.19
N TYR A 1018 47.33 10.77 -0.58
CA TYR A 1018 46.11 10.13 -0.07
C TYR A 1018 46.42 9.08 1.00
N HIS A 1019 47.34 8.15 0.76
CA HIS A 1019 47.68 7.12 1.75
C HIS A 1019 48.36 7.67 3.01
N LEU A 1020 49.20 8.69 2.87
CA LEU A 1020 49.90 9.35 3.99
C LEU A 1020 48.93 10.18 4.84
N SER A 1021 47.96 10.86 4.24
CA SER A 1021 46.94 11.61 5.00
C SER A 1021 46.10 10.69 5.90
N LYS A 1022 45.72 9.50 5.40
CA LYS A 1022 45.04 8.45 6.19
C LYS A 1022 45.89 7.89 7.34
N LYS A 1023 47.22 8.11 7.32
CA LYS A 1023 48.17 7.78 8.40
C LYS A 1023 48.52 8.99 9.28
N GLY A 1024 47.86 10.14 9.11
CA GLY A 1024 48.11 11.36 9.86
C GLY A 1024 49.44 12.05 9.50
N ILE A 1025 50.06 11.71 8.38
CA ILE A 1025 51.29 12.33 7.88
C ILE A 1025 50.88 13.42 6.88
N GLN A 1026 51.20 14.69 7.18
CA GLN A 1026 50.93 15.79 6.26
C GLN A 1026 51.82 15.67 5.01
N ALA A 1027 51.20 15.42 3.86
CA ALA A 1027 51.88 15.25 2.58
C ALA A 1027 51.26 16.17 1.51
N ILE A 1028 52.09 17.00 0.88
CA ILE A 1028 51.66 17.99 -0.12
C ILE A 1028 52.33 17.68 -1.46
N ASP A 1029 51.55 17.38 -2.49
CA ASP A 1029 52.03 17.38 -3.87
C ASP A 1029 52.35 18.84 -4.28
N LEU A 1030 53.64 19.15 -4.47
CA LEU A 1030 54.10 20.47 -4.90
C LEU A 1030 54.62 20.50 -6.35
N GLY A 1031 54.80 19.34 -6.99
CA GLY A 1031 55.17 19.19 -8.41
C GLY A 1031 56.06 20.29 -9.02
N HIS A 1032 55.43 21.22 -9.74
CA HIS A 1032 56.09 22.20 -10.62
C HIS A 1032 56.73 23.41 -9.91
N ILE A 1033 56.58 23.51 -8.59
CA ILE A 1033 56.88 24.74 -7.82
C ILE A 1033 58.31 25.26 -8.00
N ASP A 1034 59.31 24.38 -8.14
CA ASP A 1034 60.71 24.79 -8.25
C ASP A 1034 61.01 25.49 -9.59
N SER A 1035 60.49 24.96 -10.70
CA SER A 1035 60.63 25.58 -12.02
C SER A 1035 59.91 26.93 -12.09
N GLU A 1036 58.72 27.00 -11.48
CA GLU A 1036 57.93 28.23 -11.38
C GLU A 1036 58.62 29.31 -10.53
N TYR A 1037 59.26 28.91 -9.44
CA TYR A 1037 60.04 29.83 -8.59
C TYR A 1037 61.32 30.32 -9.28
N GLU A 1038 62.06 29.45 -9.96
CA GLU A 1038 63.20 29.82 -10.81
C GLU A 1038 62.79 30.87 -11.86
N TRP A 1039 61.73 30.61 -12.62
CA TRP A 1039 61.22 31.53 -13.64
C TRP A 1039 60.77 32.87 -13.05
N PHE A 1040 60.17 32.86 -11.86
CA PHE A 1040 59.85 34.07 -11.10
C PHE A 1040 61.11 34.86 -10.72
N LYS A 1041 62.13 34.21 -10.15
CA LYS A 1041 63.41 34.84 -9.77
C LYS A 1041 64.17 35.38 -10.99
N MET A 1042 64.03 34.74 -12.16
CA MET A 1042 64.59 35.19 -13.43
C MET A 1042 63.81 36.34 -14.10
N GLY A 1043 62.56 36.59 -13.68
CA GLY A 1043 61.66 37.49 -14.41
C GLY A 1043 61.24 36.95 -15.79
N ALA A 1044 61.17 35.62 -15.94
CA ALA A 1044 60.99 34.97 -17.23
C ALA A 1044 59.58 35.19 -17.83
N THR A 1045 59.55 35.56 -19.11
CA THR A 1045 58.31 35.76 -19.88
C THR A 1045 57.85 34.51 -20.63
N SER A 1046 58.68 33.46 -20.69
CA SER A 1046 58.42 32.19 -21.35
C SER A 1046 59.09 31.05 -20.57
N LYS A 1047 58.63 29.81 -20.76
CA LYS A 1047 59.22 28.60 -20.14
C LYS A 1047 60.68 28.43 -20.59
N VAL A 1048 61.61 28.26 -19.64
CA VAL A 1048 63.06 28.12 -19.89
C VAL A 1048 63.55 26.77 -19.36
N LYS A 1049 64.21 25.97 -20.21
CA LYS A 1049 64.87 24.71 -19.84
C LYS A 1049 66.14 24.98 -19.02
N PHE A 1050 66.26 24.33 -17.86
CA PHE A 1050 67.48 24.35 -17.04
C PHE A 1050 68.47 23.28 -17.53
N SER A 1051 69.76 23.61 -17.52
CA SER A 1051 70.84 22.70 -17.93
C SER A 1051 71.34 21.76 -16.82
N HIS A 1052 70.97 22.01 -15.57
CA HIS A 1052 71.58 21.39 -14.38
C HIS A 1052 70.58 20.60 -13.50
N LYS A 1053 69.29 20.62 -13.86
CA LYS A 1053 68.21 19.88 -13.21
C LYS A 1053 67.02 19.73 -14.17
N HIS A 1054 66.07 18.86 -13.81
CA HIS A 1054 64.83 18.64 -14.55
C HIS A 1054 64.03 19.94 -14.70
N THR A 1055 63.33 20.07 -15.83
CA THR A 1055 62.35 21.13 -16.05
C THR A 1055 61.08 20.46 -16.56
N ALA A 1056 60.02 20.44 -15.75
CA ALA A 1056 58.87 19.56 -15.99
C ALA A 1056 58.13 19.85 -17.31
N GLU A 1057 58.11 21.10 -17.77
CA GLU A 1057 57.57 21.50 -19.08
C GLU A 1057 58.38 20.96 -20.28
N HIS A 1058 59.62 20.53 -20.05
CA HIS A 1058 60.46 19.86 -21.03
C HIS A 1058 60.54 18.36 -20.67
N ASN A 1059 59.41 17.67 -20.86
CA ASN A 1059 59.03 16.26 -20.63
C ASN A 1059 60.07 15.11 -20.72
N PHE A 1060 61.32 15.38 -21.09
CA PHE A 1060 62.40 14.41 -21.22
C PHE A 1060 63.70 14.94 -20.58
N ASP A 1061 64.32 14.12 -19.72
CA ASP A 1061 65.61 14.36 -19.05
C ASP A 1061 66.81 14.29 -20.03
N GLN A 1062 66.77 15.08 -21.10
CA GLN A 1062 67.80 15.15 -22.12
C GLN A 1062 68.76 16.31 -21.83
N GLU A 1063 70.06 16.05 -21.93
CA GLU A 1063 71.15 17.05 -21.82
C GLU A 1063 71.32 17.70 -20.43
N ILE A 1064 70.80 17.09 -19.37
CA ILE A 1064 71.02 17.55 -17.99
C ILE A 1064 72.45 17.23 -17.55
N GLN A 1065 73.21 18.24 -17.13
CA GLN A 1065 74.54 18.13 -16.52
C GLN A 1065 74.44 18.45 -15.02
N LEU A 1066 74.31 17.41 -14.20
CA LEU A 1066 74.20 17.56 -12.75
C LEU A 1066 75.47 18.17 -12.15
N VAL A 1067 75.32 19.29 -11.44
CA VAL A 1067 76.41 19.94 -10.71
C VAL A 1067 76.58 19.25 -9.35
N GLU A 1068 77.85 19.05 -8.94
CA GLU A 1068 78.18 18.51 -7.63
C GLU A 1068 77.86 19.54 -6.54
N ASP A 1069 77.03 19.15 -5.56
CA ASP A 1069 76.56 20.00 -4.48
C ASP A 1069 76.65 19.23 -3.16
N GLU A 1070 77.55 19.65 -2.28
CA GLU A 1070 77.78 19.00 -0.99
C GLU A 1070 76.59 19.12 -0.02
N ILE A 1071 75.76 20.17 -0.14
CA ILE A 1071 74.61 20.38 0.74
C ILE A 1071 73.50 19.41 0.31
N TYR A 1072 73.15 19.41 -0.97
CA TYR A 1072 72.20 18.45 -1.55
C TYR A 1072 72.60 17.00 -1.26
N ASN A 1073 73.87 16.64 -1.49
CA ASN A 1073 74.36 15.29 -1.24
C ASN A 1073 74.27 14.86 0.25
N LYS A 1074 74.35 15.81 1.19
CA LYS A 1074 74.16 15.54 2.64
C LYS A 1074 72.67 15.45 3.05
N GLN A 1075 71.77 16.05 2.26
CA GLN A 1075 70.32 15.97 2.49
C GLN A 1075 69.73 14.64 1.99
N VAL A 1076 70.36 13.98 1.00
CA VAL A 1076 69.90 12.67 0.49
C VAL A 1076 70.13 11.57 1.53
N ILE A 1077 69.03 11.10 2.13
CA ILE A 1077 69.04 10.03 3.14
C ILE A 1077 68.77 8.63 2.55
N LEU A 1078 68.12 8.55 1.40
CA LEU A 1078 67.73 7.29 0.75
C LEU A 1078 67.54 7.45 -0.76
N ARG A 1079 67.74 6.36 -1.50
CA ARG A 1079 67.42 6.22 -2.93
C ARG A 1079 66.63 4.92 -3.13
N VAL A 1080 65.56 4.95 -3.94
CA VAL A 1080 64.56 3.87 -4.08
C VAL A 1080 64.56 3.23 -5.47
#